data_AF-A0AA34TKH4-F1
#
_entry.id   AF-A0AA34TKH4-F1
#
_cell.length_a   1.000
_cell.length_b   1.000
_cell.length_c   1.000
_cell.angle_alpha   90.00
_cell.angle_beta   90.00
_cell.angle_gamma   90.00
#
_symmetry.space_group_name_H-M   'P 1'
#
loop_
_entity.id
_entity.type
_entity.pdbx_description
1 polymer ?
#
loop_
_entity_poly.entity_id
_entity_poly.type
_entity_poly.pdbx_seq_one_letter_code
_entity_poly.pdbx_strand_id
1 'polypeptide(L)'
;MQQVIKSYDSDEFIECVQTKEITTNASELMNDTLSVSLHFDETIKDASYIAVNDTKEQEFSLYRILTAKDEDNLLSFEAINFAVDELDNFIIKDIRPKNRSFSYVINQLLSDSGCDWVLGVCEPIKTVSSTFYYTSMREALKALQELGAEFTFSIEITGNKITKKIINCYNQIGKITNKRFEYGEEVLKIVHQQDRTNIVTALIGRGKGEEVGDGYGRRLEFSDVEWRKSNGKPLDKPKGQNWIEYPEMTKEYGIPSNGKMLPRKTVVVFDDVEDASELLQKTYDQLAYYCRPLVQFSTEILGSDSIGNTVSIHRGDRNYHYQTRVFKVVTDHVNGRVQASLGDNLSGNSINRQLSQVQSNISDLDNNKMTFYDSTEIGKYQDDIMRGAGANGGSIYMVNGIEAGVSQSRETYEQVFMDGPRIQDSQYFMIQNNAGISFKQCKKGQWTTIQDVHNGKSNTAWTLDGTFNANFINAGVLQGVKIRSVHHDFIIELDQGKIRFIKRNGSSENEMFAFAPTYTGGQLQGINAIQNHGYSFALSSKGNNGALLNVLEIPKDSTAENRKLNLYGEVKVDGNLTISGKTNTKELYVNGTKIDTNGGGNTGGGDTGWNGQYPPEVTSDRDKRYWQIWAMAIGADFSKQAAAALLGNAQGESDANPTADEGGGRPGFGYGVWQWTDSSGASSGRVYMINLMTRAGVTDNPDTITAQFKLLMWHSPNGQWIATSSYPYSWTQFMTLTNINTATQAFVANFERPLNGHPERSTWAQEWYNKFVNLETPSGGGGYIAPISSPITVTSEMGWRTSPITGAQEFHNAMDLVNGNPTTPILASGDGQVVQAGSNYYNWYGNYTVIKHADGLYTGYAHQSRIDVSVGQNVKKGQQIGLMGATGPVTGPHLHFQFMDQYWPSSSAHFKNPRDYIKF
;
A
#
# COMPACT_ATOMS: atom_id res chain seq x y z
N MET A 1 32.20 46.55 55.69
CA MET A 1 32.19 45.62 54.54
C MET A 1 32.00 44.22 55.11
N GLN A 2 30.93 43.51 54.73
CA GLN A 2 30.71 42.13 55.17
C GLN A 2 31.83 41.24 54.62
N GLN A 3 32.41 40.37 55.45
CA GLN A 3 33.48 39.46 55.08
C GLN A 3 33.15 38.04 55.54
N VAL A 4 33.56 37.05 54.76
CA VAL A 4 33.44 35.63 55.15
C VAL A 4 34.40 35.38 56.30
N ILE A 5 33.84 34.98 57.46
CA ILE A 5 34.61 34.68 58.67
C ILE A 5 35.14 33.25 58.61
N LYS A 6 34.27 32.30 58.23
CA LYS A 6 34.57 30.87 58.14
C LYS A 6 33.59 30.19 57.18
N SER A 7 34.02 29.08 56.59
CA SER A 7 33.20 28.20 55.75
C SER A 7 33.17 26.81 56.37
N TYR A 8 32.06 26.12 56.20
CA TYR A 8 31.84 24.76 56.71
C TYR A 8 31.29 23.89 55.60
N ASP A 9 31.66 22.62 55.62
CA ASP A 9 31.01 21.58 54.83
C ASP A 9 29.74 21.08 55.56
N SER A 10 28.81 20.49 54.81
CA SER A 10 27.48 20.14 55.34
C SER A 10 27.51 19.09 56.46
N ASP A 11 28.53 18.24 56.49
CA ASP A 11 28.74 17.17 57.49
C ASP A 11 29.30 17.68 58.82
N GLU A 12 29.72 18.95 58.90
CA GLU A 12 30.16 19.59 60.14
C GLU A 12 28.97 20.12 60.99
N PHE A 13 27.79 20.22 60.39
CA PHE A 13 26.57 20.66 61.07
C PHE A 13 25.81 19.49 61.71
N ILE A 14 25.17 19.75 62.83
CA ILE A 14 24.19 18.83 63.45
C ILE A 14 22.83 19.02 62.79
N GLU A 15 22.47 20.28 62.54
CA GLU A 15 21.25 20.68 61.84
C GLU A 15 21.57 21.87 60.94
N CYS A 16 21.07 21.83 59.70
CA CYS A 16 21.11 22.97 58.79
C CYS A 16 19.85 22.91 57.92
N VAL A 17 18.77 23.49 58.43
CA VAL A 17 17.43 23.41 57.85
C VAL A 17 17.06 24.74 57.23
N GLN A 18 16.97 24.75 55.91
CA GLN A 18 16.52 25.89 55.11
C GLN A 18 15.05 25.71 54.76
N THR A 19 14.21 26.71 55.04
CA THR A 19 12.78 26.69 54.69
C THR A 19 12.49 27.84 53.72
N LYS A 20 12.02 27.49 52.51
CA LYS A 20 11.54 28.45 51.50
C LYS A 20 10.06 28.20 51.25
N GLU A 21 9.23 29.23 51.38
CA GLU A 21 7.78 29.16 51.22
C GLU A 21 7.27 30.36 50.43
N ILE A 22 6.68 30.09 49.26
CA ILE A 22 5.90 31.06 48.50
C ILE A 22 4.65 31.36 49.32
N THR A 23 4.53 32.62 49.70
CA THR A 23 3.39 33.14 50.46
C THR A 23 2.15 33.12 49.58
N THR A 24 1.02 32.80 50.21
CA THR A 24 -0.29 32.87 49.55
C THR A 24 -0.88 34.26 49.55
N ASN A 25 -0.34 35.17 50.36
CA ASN A 25 -0.65 36.58 50.35
C ASN A 25 0.31 37.31 49.40
N ALA A 26 -0.20 37.81 48.26
CA ALA A 26 0.61 38.54 47.29
C ALA A 26 1.26 39.82 47.85
N SER A 27 0.77 40.34 48.98
CA SER A 27 1.36 41.47 49.70
C SER A 27 2.56 41.08 50.59
N GLU A 28 2.95 39.81 50.64
CA GLU A 28 4.09 39.31 51.41
C GLU A 28 5.12 38.66 50.49
N LEU A 29 6.40 39.05 50.56
CA LEU A 29 7.46 38.36 49.81
C LEU A 29 7.67 36.93 50.34
N MET A 30 8.30 36.07 49.55
CA MET A 30 8.63 34.69 49.93
C MET A 30 9.23 34.60 51.35
N ASN A 31 8.68 33.70 52.16
CA ASN A 31 9.23 33.39 53.46
C ASN A 31 10.45 32.48 53.28
N ASP A 32 11.62 32.94 53.70
CA ASP A 32 12.89 32.25 53.52
C ASP A 32 13.71 32.34 54.80
N THR A 33 13.81 31.22 55.52
CA THR A 33 14.44 31.12 56.85
C THR A 33 15.46 30.01 56.90
N LEU A 34 16.37 30.11 57.85
CA LEU A 34 17.43 29.14 58.09
C LEU A 34 17.58 28.88 59.59
N SER A 35 17.52 27.62 59.99
CA SER A 35 17.90 27.15 61.32
C SER A 35 19.17 26.32 61.22
N VAL A 36 20.17 26.64 62.04
CA VAL A 36 21.49 25.99 62.02
C VAL A 36 21.88 25.60 63.43
N SER A 37 22.42 24.40 63.61
CA SER A 37 23.06 23.96 64.85
C SER A 37 24.36 23.22 64.55
N LEU A 38 25.41 23.56 65.27
CA LEU A 38 26.72 22.92 65.18
C LEU A 38 27.39 22.86 66.55
N HIS A 39 28.49 22.12 66.64
CA HIS A 39 29.35 22.15 67.83
C HIS A 39 29.85 23.58 68.06
N PHE A 40 29.95 23.96 69.34
CA PHE A 40 30.37 25.29 69.74
C PHE A 40 31.69 25.70 69.06
N ASP A 41 31.68 26.86 68.40
CA ASP A 41 32.84 27.47 67.78
C ASP A 41 32.89 28.96 68.12
N GLU A 42 33.90 29.34 68.91
CA GLU A 42 34.11 30.69 69.38
C GLU A 42 34.30 31.70 68.23
N THR A 43 34.84 31.28 67.08
CA THR A 43 35.16 32.16 65.94
C THR A 43 33.93 32.72 65.24
N ILE A 44 32.77 32.06 65.37
CA ILE A 44 31.52 32.46 64.72
C ILE A 44 30.45 32.92 65.72
N LYS A 45 30.76 32.97 67.01
CA LYS A 45 29.82 33.37 68.07
C LYS A 45 29.17 34.74 67.80
N ASP A 46 29.95 35.67 67.24
CA ASP A 46 29.50 37.03 66.93
C ASP A 46 29.12 37.20 65.45
N ALA A 47 28.92 36.10 64.70
CA ALA A 47 28.48 36.16 63.33
C ALA A 47 27.11 36.86 63.22
N SER A 48 26.96 37.74 62.24
CA SER A 48 25.69 38.45 61.97
C SER A 48 24.91 37.85 60.79
N TYR A 49 25.60 37.07 59.94
CA TYR A 49 25.03 36.51 58.72
C TYR A 49 25.52 35.08 58.47
N ILE A 50 24.70 34.28 57.80
CA ILE A 50 25.01 32.95 57.30
C ILE A 50 24.70 32.92 55.82
N ALA A 51 25.62 32.43 54.99
CA ALA A 51 25.40 32.23 53.56
C ALA A 51 25.32 30.74 53.26
N VAL A 52 24.31 30.32 52.51
CA VAL A 52 24.10 28.94 52.07
C VAL A 52 24.25 28.89 50.56
N ASN A 53 25.08 27.98 50.07
CA ASN A 53 25.26 27.74 48.64
C ASN A 53 24.18 26.77 48.15
N ASP A 54 23.07 27.31 47.65
CA ASP A 54 21.93 26.52 47.18
C ASP A 54 21.65 26.68 45.68
N THR A 55 22.42 27.51 44.99
CA THR A 55 22.38 27.67 43.53
C THR A 55 23.78 27.42 42.94
N LYS A 56 24.00 27.75 41.66
CA LYS A 56 25.21 27.35 40.91
C LYS A 56 26.49 27.87 41.58
N GLU A 57 27.66 27.35 41.16
CA GLU A 57 28.97 27.85 41.61
C GLU A 57 28.99 29.39 41.61
N GLN A 58 29.13 30.00 42.81
CA GLN A 58 29.26 31.44 43.12
C GLN A 58 28.00 32.22 43.55
N GLU A 59 26.78 31.67 43.48
CA GLU A 59 25.56 32.32 44.00
C GLU A 59 25.11 31.71 45.33
N PHE A 60 24.78 32.55 46.33
CA PHE A 60 24.40 32.11 47.67
C PHE A 60 23.11 32.78 48.14
N SER A 61 22.31 32.06 48.92
CA SER A 61 21.25 32.63 49.75
C SER A 61 21.87 33.18 51.05
N LEU A 62 21.66 34.46 51.36
CA LEU A 62 22.22 35.11 52.56
C LEU A 62 21.12 35.33 53.61
N TYR A 63 21.43 34.95 54.84
CA TYR A 63 20.52 35.04 55.98
C TYR A 63 21.11 35.94 57.06
N ARG A 64 20.29 36.82 57.64
CA ARG A 64 20.64 37.59 58.84
C ARG A 64 20.24 36.80 60.08
N ILE A 65 21.19 36.60 60.99
CA ILE A 65 20.94 35.92 62.27
C ILE A 65 20.03 36.82 63.12
N LEU A 66 18.92 36.23 63.59
CA LEU A 66 17.96 36.86 64.50
C LEU A 66 18.26 36.50 65.95
N THR A 67 18.52 35.22 66.21
CA THR A 67 18.84 34.71 67.54
C THR A 67 19.97 33.71 67.47
N ALA A 68 20.86 33.76 68.46
CA ALA A 68 21.90 32.78 68.70
C ALA A 68 21.70 32.18 70.09
N LYS A 69 21.85 30.86 70.23
CA LYS A 69 21.76 30.12 71.48
C LYS A 69 23.02 29.27 71.66
N ASP A 70 23.56 29.30 72.87
CA ASP A 70 24.72 28.53 73.32
C ASP A 70 24.23 27.60 74.44
N GLU A 71 24.07 26.31 74.13
CA GLU A 71 23.49 25.30 75.03
C GLU A 71 24.21 23.96 74.88
N ASP A 72 24.67 23.37 75.99
CA ASP A 72 25.24 22.01 76.07
C ASP A 72 26.29 21.66 74.97
N ASN A 73 27.23 22.59 74.72
CA ASN A 73 28.28 22.54 73.66
C ASN A 73 27.78 22.74 72.22
N LEU A 74 26.56 23.22 72.03
CA LEU A 74 26.01 23.56 70.73
C LEU A 74 25.85 25.07 70.58
N LEU A 75 26.17 25.56 69.39
CA LEU A 75 25.84 26.90 68.96
C LEU A 75 24.76 26.80 67.88
N SER A 76 23.59 27.36 68.18
CA SER A 76 22.41 27.31 67.30
C SER A 76 21.99 28.72 66.88
N PHE A 77 21.64 28.88 65.61
CA PHE A 77 21.23 30.14 65.00
C PHE A 77 19.86 29.99 64.32
N GLU A 78 18.99 30.98 64.56
CA GLU A 78 17.78 31.19 63.76
C GLU A 78 17.96 32.45 62.94
N ALA A 79 17.73 32.35 61.64
CA ALA A 79 18.02 33.41 60.68
C ALA A 79 16.93 33.55 59.62
N ILE A 80 16.80 34.76 59.06
CA ILE A 80 15.85 35.10 57.98
C ILE A 80 16.61 35.64 56.78
N ASN A 81 16.10 35.47 55.56
CA ASN A 81 16.71 36.02 54.36
C ASN A 81 16.96 37.52 54.52
N PHE A 82 18.20 37.94 54.29
CA PHE A 82 18.66 39.28 54.62
C PHE A 82 17.92 40.39 53.84
N ALA A 83 17.37 40.06 52.67
CA ALA A 83 16.66 41.01 51.83
C ALA A 83 15.44 41.62 52.52
N VAL A 84 14.71 40.80 53.29
CA VAL A 84 13.47 41.22 53.97
C VAL A 84 13.75 42.29 55.03
N ASP A 85 14.95 42.26 55.61
CA ASP A 85 15.41 43.22 56.61
C ASP A 85 16.11 44.42 55.98
N GLU A 86 17.03 44.18 55.04
CA GLU A 86 17.85 45.24 54.46
C GLU A 86 17.01 46.18 53.58
N LEU A 87 16.10 45.63 52.76
CA LEU A 87 15.29 46.40 51.82
C LEU A 87 14.26 47.33 52.48
N ASP A 88 13.94 47.11 53.76
CA ASP A 88 13.10 48.04 54.54
C ASP A 88 13.79 49.37 54.81
N ASN A 89 15.13 49.39 54.83
CA ASN A 89 15.91 50.57 55.17
C ASN A 89 16.17 51.50 53.98
N PHE A 90 15.81 51.08 52.77
CA PHE A 90 15.99 51.87 51.55
C PHE A 90 14.68 52.54 51.15
N ILE A 91 14.63 53.87 51.17
CA ILE A 91 13.40 54.64 50.97
C ILE A 91 13.28 55.17 49.55
N ILE A 92 12.16 54.85 48.90
CA ILE A 92 11.74 55.37 47.60
C ILE A 92 10.95 56.66 47.83
N LYS A 93 11.41 57.76 47.25
CA LYS A 93 10.82 59.08 47.50
C LYS A 93 9.58 59.31 46.64
N ASP A 94 9.74 59.28 45.33
CA ASP A 94 8.65 59.50 44.38
C ASP A 94 8.97 58.91 42.99
N ILE A 95 8.41 57.74 42.70
CA ILE A 95 8.47 57.12 41.37
C ILE A 95 7.06 56.78 40.90
N ARG A 96 6.68 57.28 39.73
CA ARG A 96 5.33 57.11 39.15
C ARG A 96 5.44 56.58 37.73
N PRO A 97 5.85 55.32 37.52
CA PRO A 97 5.93 54.76 36.18
C PRO A 97 4.54 54.74 35.53
N LYS A 98 4.50 55.02 34.23
CA LYS A 98 3.30 54.85 33.40
C LYS A 98 3.64 53.94 32.24
N ASN A 99 2.99 52.79 32.19
CA ASN A 99 3.15 51.79 31.13
C ASN A 99 4.63 51.43 30.86
N ARG A 100 5.39 51.12 31.92
CA ARG A 100 6.82 50.75 31.84
C ARG A 100 7.05 49.27 32.14
N SER A 101 8.10 48.66 31.59
CA SER A 101 8.47 47.29 31.96
C SER A 101 8.92 47.23 33.43
N PHE A 102 8.73 46.09 34.09
CA PHE A 102 9.25 45.87 35.45
C PHE A 102 10.77 46.08 35.52
N SER A 103 11.53 45.62 34.51
CA SER A 103 12.99 45.82 34.48
C SER A 103 13.36 47.31 34.55
N TYR A 104 12.60 48.16 33.86
CA TYR A 104 12.78 49.61 33.94
C TYR A 104 12.41 50.13 35.33
N VAL A 105 11.27 49.71 35.88
CA VAL A 105 10.79 50.18 37.18
C VAL A 105 11.73 49.76 38.32
N ILE A 106 12.18 48.50 38.36
CA ILE A 106 13.09 48.01 39.39
C ILE A 106 14.43 48.75 39.31
N ASN A 107 15.00 48.96 38.11
CA ASN A 107 16.22 49.75 37.97
C ASN A 107 16.04 51.22 38.42
N GLN A 108 14.86 51.81 38.20
CA GLN A 108 14.55 53.14 38.73
C GLN A 108 14.45 53.13 40.25
N LEU A 109 13.78 52.13 40.85
CA LEU A 109 13.67 51.98 42.30
C LEU A 109 15.06 51.79 42.93
N LEU A 110 15.91 50.93 42.36
CA LEU A 110 17.29 50.71 42.79
C LEU A 110 18.08 52.03 42.73
N SER A 111 17.99 52.77 41.63
CA SER A 111 18.68 54.05 41.45
C SER A 111 18.20 55.16 42.40
N ASP A 112 16.90 55.26 42.71
CA ASP A 112 16.36 56.28 43.62
C ASP A 112 16.72 55.97 45.08
N SER A 113 16.70 54.69 45.43
CA SER A 113 16.96 54.20 46.77
C SER A 113 18.42 54.36 47.23
N GLY A 114 19.36 54.42 46.27
CA GLY A 114 20.80 54.48 46.54
C GLY A 114 21.41 53.19 47.10
N CYS A 115 20.70 52.06 47.01
CA CYS A 115 21.21 50.78 47.49
C CYS A 115 22.25 50.17 46.54
N ASP A 116 23.04 49.22 47.05
CA ASP A 116 24.08 48.49 46.30
C ASP A 116 23.55 47.21 45.61
N TRP A 117 22.22 47.06 45.54
CA TRP A 117 21.57 45.94 44.88
C TRP A 117 21.52 46.15 43.36
N VAL A 118 21.56 45.03 42.64
CA VAL A 118 21.45 45.00 41.18
C VAL A 118 20.29 44.10 40.74
N LEU A 119 19.68 44.44 39.61
CA LEU A 119 18.70 43.57 38.96
C LEU A 119 19.43 42.42 38.26
N GLY A 120 19.07 41.19 38.61
CA GLY A 120 19.49 39.97 37.92
C GLY A 120 18.52 39.60 36.79
N VAL A 121 17.98 38.40 36.85
CA VAL A 121 16.97 37.91 35.90
C VAL A 121 15.66 38.70 36.06
N CYS A 122 15.03 39.08 34.95
CA CYS A 122 13.75 39.78 34.92
C CYS A 122 12.87 39.21 33.78
N GLU A 123 11.96 38.29 34.10
CA GLU A 123 11.00 37.68 33.17
C GLU A 123 9.58 38.30 33.06
N PRO A 124 9.18 39.37 33.76
CA PRO A 124 7.80 39.86 33.73
C PRO A 124 7.44 40.54 32.40
N ILE A 125 6.30 40.14 31.85
CA ILE A 125 5.81 40.58 30.53
C ILE A 125 4.85 41.78 30.65
N LYS A 126 4.29 42.03 31.84
CA LYS A 126 3.33 43.11 32.09
C LYS A 126 4.02 44.46 32.23
N THR A 127 3.28 45.52 31.92
CA THR A 127 3.72 46.89 32.20
C THR A 127 3.16 47.38 33.53
N VAL A 128 3.92 48.24 34.20
CA VAL A 128 3.59 48.81 35.50
C VAL A 128 3.11 50.25 35.30
N SER A 129 1.93 50.53 35.84
CA SER A 129 1.39 51.87 36.06
C SER A 129 0.99 51.99 37.53
N SER A 130 1.92 52.42 38.38
CA SER A 130 1.73 52.50 39.83
C SER A 130 2.39 53.76 40.40
N THR A 131 2.18 54.04 41.69
CA THR A 131 2.80 55.16 42.41
C THR A 131 3.53 54.64 43.63
N PHE A 132 4.85 54.84 43.67
CA PHE A 132 5.71 54.54 44.81
C PHE A 132 6.12 55.86 45.45
N TYR A 133 5.45 56.22 46.54
CA TYR A 133 5.64 57.50 47.20
C TYR A 133 5.94 57.28 48.68
N TYR A 134 7.11 57.74 49.14
CA TYR A 134 7.62 57.57 50.52
C TYR A 134 7.37 56.16 51.08
N THR A 135 7.87 55.16 50.36
CA THR A 135 7.71 53.74 50.72
C THR A 135 9.08 53.05 50.77
N SER A 136 9.22 51.96 51.52
CA SER A 136 10.48 51.19 51.50
C SER A 136 10.62 50.43 50.18
N MET A 137 11.85 50.06 49.83
CA MET A 137 12.11 49.21 48.67
C MET A 137 11.36 47.87 48.80
N ARG A 138 11.27 47.31 50.01
CA ARG A 138 10.49 46.10 50.25
C ARG A 138 9.01 46.28 49.93
N GLU A 139 8.39 47.36 50.42
CA GLU A 139 6.98 47.65 50.15
C GLU A 139 6.74 47.98 48.66
N ALA A 140 7.70 48.59 47.97
CA ALA A 140 7.64 48.76 46.53
C ALA A 140 7.68 47.41 45.78
N LEU A 141 8.54 46.46 46.19
CA LEU A 141 8.58 45.11 45.61
C LEU A 141 7.30 44.33 45.88
N LYS A 142 6.70 44.44 47.08
CA LYS A 142 5.39 43.83 47.39
C LYS A 142 4.29 44.37 46.46
N ALA A 143 4.23 45.67 46.26
CA ALA A 143 3.28 46.27 45.32
C ALA A 143 3.54 45.82 43.86
N LEU A 144 4.79 45.50 43.49
CA LEU A 144 5.09 44.87 42.20
C LEU A 144 4.67 43.39 42.15
N GLN A 145 4.75 42.67 43.27
CA GLN A 145 4.33 41.28 43.38
C GLN A 145 2.81 41.13 43.23
N GLU A 146 2.03 42.06 43.78
CA GLU A 146 0.58 42.15 43.57
C GLU A 146 0.18 42.29 42.09
N LEU A 147 1.09 42.78 41.23
CA LEU A 147 0.88 42.87 39.79
C LEU A 147 1.19 41.54 39.05
N GLY A 148 1.61 40.50 39.78
CA GLY A 148 1.89 39.16 39.29
C GLY A 148 3.36 38.93 38.92
N ALA A 149 4.28 39.46 39.72
CA ALA A 149 5.70 39.09 39.67
C ALA A 149 6.10 38.36 40.94
N GLU A 150 7.13 37.54 40.91
CA GLU A 150 7.66 36.86 42.09
C GLU A 150 9.16 37.12 42.22
N PHE A 151 9.64 37.31 43.44
CA PHE A 151 11.01 37.76 43.71
C PHE A 151 11.85 36.71 44.44
N THR A 152 13.11 36.59 44.04
CA THR A 152 14.14 35.88 44.83
C THR A 152 15.36 36.76 45.01
N PHE A 153 16.11 36.48 46.08
CA PHE A 153 17.26 37.27 46.49
C PHE A 153 18.47 36.37 46.62
N SER A 154 19.60 36.79 46.05
CA SER A 154 20.86 36.06 46.09
C SER A 154 22.03 37.02 46.19
N ILE A 155 23.20 36.49 46.56
CA ILE A 155 24.46 37.24 46.58
C ILE A 155 25.53 36.48 45.78
N GLU A 156 26.52 37.21 45.28
CA GLU A 156 27.77 36.61 44.79
C GLU A 156 28.89 36.83 45.81
N ILE A 157 29.64 35.77 46.11
CA ILE A 157 30.82 35.82 46.98
C ILE A 157 32.07 35.52 46.14
N THR A 158 33.00 36.47 46.08
CA THR A 158 34.32 36.28 45.45
C THR A 158 35.43 36.45 46.48
N GLY A 159 36.24 35.41 46.67
CA GLY A 159 37.23 35.37 47.75
C GLY A 159 36.52 35.37 49.11
N ASN A 160 36.71 36.43 49.90
CA ASN A 160 36.09 36.58 51.22
C ASN A 160 35.11 37.78 51.31
N LYS A 161 34.64 38.30 50.18
CA LYS A 161 33.75 39.47 50.12
C LYS A 161 32.51 39.19 49.28
N ILE A 162 31.40 39.79 49.72
CA ILE A 162 30.19 39.89 48.91
C ILE A 162 30.45 40.93 47.81
N THR A 163 30.35 40.51 46.55
CA THR A 163 30.62 41.35 45.37
C THR A 163 29.36 41.87 44.71
N LYS A 164 28.23 41.17 44.85
CA LYS A 164 26.92 41.60 44.34
C LYS A 164 25.80 41.14 45.26
N LYS A 165 24.75 41.96 45.36
CA LYS A 165 23.44 41.60 45.90
C LYS A 165 22.43 41.69 44.78
N ILE A 166 21.70 40.61 44.52
CA ILE A 166 20.93 40.43 43.30
C ILE A 166 19.46 40.26 43.66
N ILE A 167 18.61 41.08 43.02
CA ILE A 167 17.15 40.90 43.00
C ILE A 167 16.81 40.24 41.67
N ASN A 168 16.22 39.04 41.72
CA ASN A 168 15.64 38.40 40.55
C ASN A 168 14.13 38.55 40.58
N CYS A 169 13.53 38.75 39.41
CA CYS A 169 12.11 38.98 39.21
C CYS A 169 11.57 38.04 38.13
N TYR A 170 10.62 37.21 38.49
CA TYR A 170 10.03 36.20 37.61
C TYR A 170 8.54 36.51 37.40
N ASN A 171 7.97 36.06 36.28
CA ASN A 171 6.51 35.96 36.17
C ASN A 171 5.96 34.92 37.17
N GLN A 172 6.71 33.83 37.36
CA GLN A 172 6.45 32.73 38.27
C GLN A 172 7.78 32.03 38.54
N ILE A 173 8.20 31.89 39.80
CA ILE A 173 9.43 31.17 40.18
C ILE A 173 9.23 29.68 39.87
N GLY A 174 10.28 29.04 39.38
CA GLY A 174 10.31 27.62 39.04
C GLY A 174 9.86 27.34 37.61
N LYS A 175 9.89 26.07 37.23
CA LYS A 175 9.55 25.63 35.87
C LYS A 175 8.63 24.42 35.92
N ILE A 176 7.91 24.17 34.84
CA ILE A 176 7.25 22.89 34.64
C ILE A 176 8.34 21.83 34.45
N THR A 177 8.40 20.86 35.37
CA THR A 177 9.37 19.78 35.33
C THR A 177 8.73 18.50 34.77
N ASN A 178 9.56 17.56 34.32
CA ASN A 178 9.12 16.20 34.02
C ASN A 178 9.20 15.30 35.27
N LYS A 179 9.48 15.88 36.44
CA LYS A 179 9.69 15.12 37.67
C LYS A 179 8.33 14.63 38.14
N ARG A 180 8.22 13.31 38.30
CA ARG A 180 7.01 12.61 38.70
C ARG A 180 7.22 12.02 40.07
N PHE A 181 6.37 12.40 41.01
CA PHE A 181 6.34 11.81 42.34
C PHE A 181 5.40 10.62 42.34
N GLU A 182 5.97 9.42 42.32
CA GLU A 182 5.26 8.15 42.46
C GLU A 182 5.48 7.57 43.86
N TYR A 183 4.38 7.19 44.51
CA TYR A 183 4.43 6.61 45.86
C TYR A 183 5.20 5.28 45.85
N GLY A 184 6.28 5.21 46.65
CA GLY A 184 7.08 3.99 46.83
C GLY A 184 8.37 3.91 46.01
N GLU A 185 8.57 4.74 44.97
CA GLU A 185 9.83 4.79 44.22
C GLU A 185 10.78 5.87 44.73
N GLU A 186 10.37 7.15 44.63
CA GLU A 186 11.20 8.30 45.03
C GLU A 186 10.68 9.01 46.29
N VAL A 187 9.47 8.65 46.74
CA VAL A 187 8.75 9.31 47.82
C VAL A 187 8.56 8.38 49.01
N LEU A 188 9.06 8.82 50.17
CA LEU A 188 8.90 8.10 51.43
C LEU A 188 7.46 8.18 51.96
N LYS A 189 6.78 9.31 51.76
CA LYS A 189 5.43 9.55 52.26
C LYS A 189 4.72 10.59 51.40
N ILE A 190 3.50 10.28 50.95
CA ILE A 190 2.56 11.26 50.39
C ILE A 190 1.40 11.44 51.35
N VAL A 191 1.20 12.66 51.86
CA VAL A 191 -0.01 13.04 52.61
C VAL A 191 -0.93 13.80 51.67
N HIS A 192 -2.20 13.39 51.58
CA HIS A 192 -3.25 14.10 50.86
C HIS A 192 -4.23 14.67 51.90
N GLN A 193 -4.32 15.99 51.98
CA GLN A 193 -5.21 16.69 52.88
C GLN A 193 -6.19 17.54 52.08
N GLN A 194 -7.48 17.40 52.36
CA GLN A 194 -8.55 18.12 51.69
C GLN A 194 -9.30 19.01 52.69
N ASP A 195 -9.46 20.29 52.37
CA ASP A 195 -10.28 21.24 53.14
C ASP A 195 -11.53 21.65 52.33
N ARG A 196 -12.69 21.52 52.97
CA ARG A 196 -14.03 21.76 52.39
C ARG A 196 -14.79 22.90 53.09
N THR A 197 -14.15 23.63 54.00
CA THR A 197 -14.82 24.61 54.88
C THR A 197 -15.37 25.81 54.13
N ASN A 198 -14.63 26.34 53.14
CA ASN A 198 -14.94 27.60 52.45
C ASN A 198 -15.38 27.43 50.97
N ILE A 199 -16.11 26.37 50.62
CA ILE A 199 -16.55 26.12 49.23
C ILE A 199 -17.70 27.07 48.84
N VAL A 200 -17.56 27.76 47.70
CA VAL A 200 -18.60 28.62 47.10
C VAL A 200 -19.11 27.97 45.81
N THR A 201 -20.39 27.65 45.73
CA THR A 201 -20.97 27.01 44.53
C THR A 201 -21.81 27.98 43.68
N ALA A 202 -21.94 29.24 44.12
CA ALA A 202 -22.58 30.32 43.39
C ALA A 202 -22.02 31.70 43.77
N LEU A 203 -21.92 32.62 42.81
CA LEU A 203 -21.32 33.93 43.02
C LEU A 203 -22.18 35.07 42.50
N ILE A 204 -22.32 36.13 43.30
CA ILE A 204 -22.92 37.41 42.93
C ILE A 204 -21.77 38.38 42.64
N GLY A 205 -21.65 38.88 41.42
CA GLY A 205 -20.65 39.91 41.10
C GLY A 205 -21.28 41.30 41.07
N ARG A 206 -20.57 42.27 41.65
CA ARG A 206 -20.94 43.68 41.68
C ARG A 206 -19.83 44.49 41.00
N GLY A 207 -20.15 45.20 39.93
CA GLY A 207 -19.17 46.03 39.23
C GLY A 207 -18.98 47.40 39.89
N LYS A 208 -18.47 48.35 39.11
CA LYS A 208 -18.25 49.73 39.53
C LYS A 208 -19.53 50.38 40.07
N GLY A 209 -19.38 51.16 41.14
CA GLY A 209 -20.46 51.97 41.71
C GLY A 209 -20.69 53.25 40.93
N GLU A 210 -21.95 53.68 40.81
CA GLU A 210 -22.28 55.03 40.36
C GLU A 210 -21.75 56.06 41.39
N GLU A 211 -21.01 57.08 40.92
CA GLU A 211 -20.59 58.20 41.76
C GLU A 211 -21.79 59.13 42.02
N VAL A 212 -22.30 59.15 43.25
CA VAL A 212 -23.41 60.02 43.67
C VAL A 212 -23.07 60.77 44.96
N GLY A 213 -22.29 61.86 44.87
CA GLY A 213 -22.03 62.76 46.02
C GLY A 213 -21.71 62.03 47.33
N ASP A 214 -22.35 62.44 48.45
CA ASP A 214 -22.13 61.89 49.79
C ASP A 214 -22.86 60.55 50.07
N GLY A 215 -23.26 59.81 49.02
CA GLY A 215 -24.08 58.59 49.14
C GLY A 215 -23.53 57.38 48.39
N TYR A 216 -24.02 56.19 48.76
CA TYR A 216 -23.71 54.93 48.06
C TYR A 216 -24.63 54.75 46.85
N GLY A 217 -24.11 54.95 45.63
CA GLY A 217 -24.81 54.71 44.37
C GLY A 217 -25.04 53.22 44.09
N ARG A 218 -25.90 52.92 43.12
CA ARG A 218 -26.13 51.53 42.69
C ARG A 218 -24.86 51.02 42.00
N ARG A 219 -24.40 49.82 42.37
CA ARG A 219 -23.31 49.12 41.67
C ARG A 219 -23.84 48.36 40.48
N LEU A 220 -23.09 48.35 39.39
CA LEU A 220 -23.36 47.56 38.18
C LEU A 220 -23.65 46.10 38.52
N GLU A 221 -24.66 45.53 37.87
CA GLU A 221 -25.06 44.12 37.96
C GLU A 221 -25.17 43.52 36.56
N PHE A 222 -25.22 42.20 36.45
CA PHE A 222 -25.37 41.47 35.19
C PHE A 222 -26.70 40.72 35.06
N SER A 223 -27.75 41.18 35.75
CA SER A 223 -29.08 40.54 35.76
C SER A 223 -29.65 40.35 34.35
N ASP A 224 -29.44 41.32 33.46
CA ASP A 224 -30.01 41.33 32.10
C ASP A 224 -29.16 40.57 31.05
N VAL A 225 -27.92 40.21 31.41
CA VAL A 225 -27.03 39.42 30.56
C VAL A 225 -27.44 37.95 30.66
N GLU A 226 -27.59 37.27 29.52
CA GLU A 226 -27.91 35.85 29.47
C GLU A 226 -26.69 35.04 29.04
N TRP A 227 -26.37 33.99 29.78
CA TRP A 227 -25.43 32.96 29.33
C TRP A 227 -26.17 31.65 29.08
N ARG A 228 -25.86 31.03 27.95
CA ARG A 228 -26.33 29.69 27.62
C ARG A 228 -25.17 28.82 27.19
N LYS A 229 -25.09 27.61 27.72
CA LYS A 229 -24.15 26.57 27.27
C LYS A 229 -24.30 26.30 25.77
N SER A 230 -25.53 26.31 25.26
CA SER A 230 -25.81 26.16 23.82
C SER A 230 -25.15 27.22 22.94
N ASN A 231 -24.78 28.37 23.50
CA ASN A 231 -24.16 29.49 22.79
C ASN A 231 -22.66 29.60 23.12
N GLY A 232 -22.04 28.51 23.58
CA GLY A 232 -20.61 28.45 23.89
C GLY A 232 -20.21 29.12 25.20
N LYS A 233 -21.15 29.41 26.10
CA LYS A 233 -20.84 29.91 27.45
C LYS A 233 -20.63 28.75 28.44
N PRO A 234 -19.80 28.91 29.48
CA PRO A 234 -19.39 27.79 30.33
C PRO A 234 -20.51 27.29 31.26
N LEU A 235 -21.43 28.16 31.65
CA LEU A 235 -22.57 27.86 32.52
C LEU A 235 -23.83 28.55 31.98
N ASP A 236 -24.99 28.03 32.38
CA ASP A 236 -26.27 28.68 32.08
C ASP A 236 -26.58 29.73 33.16
N LYS A 237 -26.86 30.96 32.72
CA LYS A 237 -27.38 32.03 33.57
C LYS A 237 -28.56 32.73 32.87
N PRO A 238 -29.80 32.51 33.31
CA PRO A 238 -30.97 33.14 32.72
C PRO A 238 -31.03 34.65 32.98
N LYS A 239 -31.81 35.38 32.17
CA LYS A 239 -32.14 36.79 32.43
C LYS A 239 -32.93 36.94 33.73
N GLY A 240 -32.71 38.05 34.43
CA GLY A 240 -33.30 38.35 35.73
C GLY A 240 -32.53 37.77 36.93
N GLN A 241 -31.42 37.07 36.70
CA GLN A 241 -30.58 36.48 37.75
C GLN A 241 -29.27 37.25 37.91
N ASN A 242 -28.97 37.78 39.09
CA ASN A 242 -27.74 38.56 39.35
C ASN A 242 -26.57 37.74 39.92
N TRP A 243 -26.63 36.42 39.78
CA TRP A 243 -25.61 35.50 40.25
C TRP A 243 -25.40 34.38 39.23
N ILE A 244 -24.27 33.71 39.29
CA ILE A 244 -23.98 32.54 38.46
C ILE A 244 -23.76 31.32 39.36
N GLU A 245 -24.25 30.16 38.95
CA GLU A 245 -24.19 28.90 39.71
C GLU A 245 -23.35 27.88 38.99
N TYR A 246 -22.58 27.07 39.74
CA TYR A 246 -21.98 25.83 39.25
C TYR A 246 -22.82 24.63 39.72
N PRO A 247 -23.79 24.12 38.92
CA PRO A 247 -24.80 23.19 39.42
C PRO A 247 -24.23 21.85 39.89
N GLU A 248 -23.17 21.39 39.23
CA GLU A 248 -22.46 20.15 39.59
C GLU A 248 -21.82 20.28 40.98
N MET A 249 -21.17 21.41 41.26
CA MET A 249 -20.59 21.66 42.58
C MET A 249 -21.66 21.92 43.63
N THR A 250 -22.79 22.55 43.29
CA THR A 250 -23.93 22.65 44.20
C THR A 250 -24.45 21.26 44.57
N LYS A 251 -24.56 20.34 43.61
CA LYS A 251 -25.03 18.97 43.86
C LYS A 251 -24.12 18.21 44.84
N GLU A 252 -22.81 18.44 44.77
CA GLU A 252 -21.84 17.73 45.60
C GLU A 252 -21.55 18.43 46.94
N TYR A 253 -21.38 19.75 46.92
CA TYR A 253 -20.88 20.56 48.05
C TYR A 253 -21.86 21.62 48.56
N GLY A 254 -23.07 21.69 47.99
CA GLY A 254 -24.12 22.61 48.42
C GLY A 254 -24.60 22.38 49.86
N ILE A 255 -25.56 23.20 50.28
CA ILE A 255 -26.19 23.13 51.60
C ILE A 255 -27.37 22.14 51.52
N PRO A 256 -27.36 21.01 52.24
CA PRO A 256 -28.48 20.07 52.24
C PRO A 256 -29.74 20.74 52.81
N SER A 257 -30.83 20.78 52.04
CA SER A 257 -32.11 21.34 52.48
C SER A 257 -33.29 20.68 51.75
N ASN A 258 -34.21 20.06 52.49
CA ASN A 258 -35.45 19.46 51.97
C ASN A 258 -35.26 18.56 50.74
N GLY A 259 -34.26 17.66 50.78
CA GLY A 259 -33.98 16.71 49.71
C GLY A 259 -33.34 17.33 48.45
N LYS A 260 -32.95 18.60 48.50
CA LYS A 260 -32.20 19.31 47.46
C LYS A 260 -30.92 19.90 48.05
N MET A 261 -29.97 20.18 47.17
CA MET A 261 -28.75 20.91 47.54
C MET A 261 -28.93 22.37 47.14
N LEU A 262 -28.87 23.29 48.10
CA LEU A 262 -28.88 24.72 47.84
C LEU A 262 -27.47 25.22 47.54
N PRO A 263 -27.30 26.19 46.63
CA PRO A 263 -25.99 26.75 46.34
C PRO A 263 -25.42 27.54 47.52
N ARG A 264 -24.10 27.40 47.76
CA ARG A 264 -23.35 28.23 48.72
C ARG A 264 -22.98 29.55 48.04
N LYS A 265 -23.72 30.62 48.36
CA LYS A 265 -23.62 31.93 47.71
C LYS A 265 -22.74 32.91 48.47
N THR A 266 -21.95 33.70 47.75
CA THR A 266 -21.25 34.89 48.28
C THR A 266 -21.18 36.01 47.25
N VAL A 267 -20.70 37.19 47.64
CA VAL A 267 -20.64 38.42 46.82
C VAL A 267 -19.19 38.83 46.58
N VAL A 268 -18.83 39.10 45.33
CA VAL A 268 -17.53 39.68 44.94
C VAL A 268 -17.77 41.05 44.29
N VAL A 269 -16.86 41.99 44.56
CA VAL A 269 -16.89 43.36 44.06
C VAL A 269 -15.71 43.58 43.11
N PHE A 270 -15.98 44.14 41.94
CA PHE A 270 -15.00 44.51 40.92
C PHE A 270 -15.14 46.02 40.63
N ASP A 271 -14.37 46.85 41.36
CA ASP A 271 -14.48 48.31 41.31
C ASP A 271 -14.06 48.93 39.98
N ASP A 272 -13.33 48.19 39.14
CA ASP A 272 -12.82 48.60 37.83
C ASP A 272 -13.75 48.24 36.66
N VAL A 273 -14.81 47.45 36.88
CA VAL A 273 -15.62 46.87 35.80
C VAL A 273 -16.87 47.70 35.53
N GLU A 274 -16.94 48.24 34.32
CA GLU A 274 -18.04 49.08 33.84
C GLU A 274 -19.00 48.37 32.86
N ASP A 275 -18.62 47.20 32.32
CA ASP A 275 -19.47 46.42 31.41
C ASP A 275 -20.09 45.19 32.10
N ALA A 276 -21.40 44.98 31.89
CA ALA A 276 -22.14 43.90 32.54
C ALA A 276 -21.77 42.50 32.02
N SER A 277 -21.34 42.38 30.76
CA SER A 277 -20.90 41.09 30.20
C SER A 277 -19.50 40.72 30.69
N GLU A 278 -18.61 41.71 30.78
CA GLU A 278 -17.29 41.57 31.42
C GLU A 278 -17.45 41.20 32.90
N LEU A 279 -18.35 41.88 33.61
CA LEU A 279 -18.64 41.58 35.02
C LEU A 279 -19.10 40.13 35.20
N LEU A 280 -20.00 39.64 34.36
CA LEU A 280 -20.43 38.24 34.40
C LEU A 280 -19.28 37.27 34.11
N GLN A 281 -18.41 37.59 33.14
CA GLN A 281 -17.23 36.77 32.83
C GLN A 281 -16.27 36.71 34.03
N LYS A 282 -15.87 37.85 34.59
CA LYS A 282 -15.00 37.91 35.78
C LYS A 282 -15.63 37.20 37.00
N THR A 283 -16.95 37.32 37.17
CA THR A 283 -17.70 36.62 38.22
C THR A 283 -17.65 35.09 38.03
N TYR A 284 -17.77 34.61 36.78
CA TYR A 284 -17.61 33.19 36.49
C TYR A 284 -16.19 32.70 36.75
N ASP A 285 -15.18 33.45 36.29
CA ASP A 285 -13.77 33.07 36.47
C ASP A 285 -13.46 32.91 37.97
N GLN A 286 -13.98 33.81 38.82
CA GLN A 286 -13.86 33.71 40.27
C GLN A 286 -14.70 32.58 40.87
N LEU A 287 -15.89 32.28 40.33
CA LEU A 287 -16.68 31.14 40.77
C LEU A 287 -15.98 29.81 40.49
N ALA A 288 -15.44 29.64 39.28
CA ALA A 288 -14.68 28.46 38.89
C ALA A 288 -13.46 28.26 39.81
N TYR A 289 -12.87 29.36 40.30
CA TYR A 289 -11.82 29.34 41.28
C TYR A 289 -12.30 28.90 42.68
N TYR A 290 -13.41 29.44 43.19
CA TYR A 290 -13.89 29.14 44.54
C TYR A 290 -14.66 27.83 44.69
N CYS A 291 -15.21 27.27 43.61
CA CYS A 291 -16.10 26.12 43.70
C CYS A 291 -15.41 24.79 43.98
N ARG A 292 -14.08 24.70 43.84
CA ARG A 292 -13.30 23.49 44.19
C ARG A 292 -12.91 23.45 45.68
N PRO A 293 -12.86 22.25 46.31
CA PRO A 293 -12.19 22.07 47.61
C PRO A 293 -10.69 22.37 47.51
N LEU A 294 -10.09 22.78 48.63
CA LEU A 294 -8.64 22.93 48.73
C LEU A 294 -8.00 21.56 48.90
N VAL A 295 -6.89 21.33 48.20
CA VAL A 295 -6.15 20.08 48.24
C VAL A 295 -4.66 20.39 48.41
N GLN A 296 -4.08 19.92 49.50
CA GLN A 296 -2.63 19.96 49.74
C GLN A 296 -2.05 18.56 49.71
N PHE A 297 -0.91 18.45 49.05
CA PHE A 297 -0.03 17.30 49.12
C PHE A 297 1.25 17.67 49.87
N SER A 298 1.81 16.71 50.59
CA SER A 298 3.19 16.83 51.08
C SER A 298 3.95 15.56 50.80
N THR A 299 5.24 15.72 50.48
CA THR A 299 6.15 14.65 50.12
C THR A 299 7.50 14.81 50.84
N GLU A 300 8.09 13.70 51.27
CA GLU A 300 9.47 13.62 51.77
C GLU A 300 10.28 12.78 50.78
N ILE A 301 11.35 13.36 50.24
CA ILE A 301 12.23 12.75 49.23
C ILE A 301 13.71 12.89 49.63
N LEU A 302 14.56 12.02 49.09
CA LEU A 302 16.02 12.13 49.17
C LEU A 302 16.53 12.88 47.92
N GLY A 303 17.21 14.01 48.12
CA GLY A 303 17.67 14.89 47.03
C GLY A 303 16.65 15.97 46.62
N SER A 304 17.10 16.97 45.87
CA SER A 304 16.35 18.23 45.72
C SER A 304 15.30 18.23 44.61
N ASP A 305 14.16 18.86 44.91
CA ASP A 305 13.35 19.59 43.95
C ASP A 305 13.33 21.06 44.37
N SER A 306 13.12 21.98 43.44
CA SER A 306 13.24 23.42 43.70
C SER A 306 11.88 24.05 44.01
N ILE A 307 11.90 25.06 44.88
CA ILE A 307 10.74 25.93 45.13
C ILE A 307 10.20 26.48 43.81
N GLY A 308 8.88 26.50 43.69
CA GLY A 308 8.16 27.01 42.53
C GLY A 308 8.03 26.04 41.35
N ASN A 309 8.72 24.90 41.33
CA ASN A 309 8.58 23.93 40.24
C ASN A 309 7.16 23.35 40.19
N THR A 310 6.63 23.15 38.99
CA THR A 310 5.39 22.39 38.77
C THR A 310 5.74 20.93 38.52
N VAL A 311 5.11 20.05 39.29
CA VAL A 311 5.41 18.60 39.38
C VAL A 311 4.13 17.79 39.26
N SER A 312 4.25 16.54 38.78
CA SER A 312 3.11 15.63 38.68
C SER A 312 3.12 14.62 39.84
N ILE A 313 2.00 14.51 40.56
CA ILE A 313 1.77 13.51 41.60
C ILE A 313 0.90 12.41 41.03
N HIS A 314 1.40 11.19 41.10
CA HIS A 314 0.71 10.00 40.59
C HIS A 314 0.58 8.96 41.71
N ARG A 315 -0.64 8.71 42.15
CA ARG A 315 -0.95 7.70 43.16
C ARG A 315 -2.02 6.75 42.65
N GLY A 316 -1.58 5.77 41.86
CA GLY A 316 -2.45 4.83 41.14
C GLY A 316 -3.33 3.98 42.06
N ASP A 317 -2.86 3.60 43.26
CA ASP A 317 -3.62 2.82 44.25
C ASP A 317 -4.81 3.58 44.85
N ARG A 318 -4.75 4.93 44.85
CA ARG A 318 -5.81 5.80 45.36
C ARG A 318 -6.50 6.63 44.27
N ASN A 319 -6.14 6.40 43.01
CA ASN A 319 -6.69 7.10 41.84
C ASN A 319 -6.49 8.64 41.91
N TYR A 320 -5.30 9.09 42.33
CA TYR A 320 -4.94 10.52 42.32
C TYR A 320 -3.96 10.83 41.20
N HIS A 321 -4.27 11.85 40.41
CA HIS A 321 -3.43 12.36 39.32
C HIS A 321 -3.50 13.89 39.36
N TYR A 322 -2.47 14.53 39.90
CA TYR A 322 -2.46 15.98 40.08
C TYR A 322 -1.20 16.58 39.49
N GLN A 323 -1.34 17.67 38.75
CA GLN A 323 -0.22 18.55 38.46
C GLN A 323 -0.25 19.71 39.45
N THR A 324 0.84 19.94 40.17
CA THR A 324 0.86 20.92 41.23
C THR A 324 2.19 21.61 41.44
N ARG A 325 2.16 22.84 41.92
CA ARG A 325 3.33 23.66 42.20
C ARG A 325 3.90 23.38 43.59
N VAL A 326 5.23 23.30 43.67
CA VAL A 326 5.98 23.29 44.92
C VAL A 326 5.91 24.69 45.52
N PHE A 327 5.06 24.90 46.53
CA PHE A 327 4.95 26.20 47.20
C PHE A 327 5.78 26.29 48.48
N LYS A 328 6.24 25.16 49.04
CA LYS A 328 7.15 25.15 50.18
C LYS A 328 8.17 24.03 50.08
N VAL A 329 9.41 24.34 50.40
CA VAL A 329 10.53 23.40 50.47
C VAL A 329 11.24 23.58 51.81
N VAL A 330 11.39 22.49 52.55
CA VAL A 330 12.24 22.39 53.73
C VAL A 330 13.39 21.47 53.37
N THR A 331 14.59 22.03 53.24
CA THR A 331 15.82 21.31 52.90
C THR A 331 16.67 21.16 54.14
N ASP A 332 16.94 19.92 54.53
CA ASP A 332 17.96 19.60 55.51
C ASP A 332 19.28 19.33 54.77
N HIS A 333 20.21 20.28 54.87
CA HIS A 333 21.49 20.23 54.17
C HIS A 333 22.45 19.19 54.77
N VAL A 334 22.21 18.69 55.98
CA VAL A 334 23.08 17.69 56.64
C VAL A 334 22.87 16.30 56.05
N ASN A 335 21.62 15.90 55.87
CA ASN A 335 21.26 14.56 55.38
C ASN A 335 20.68 14.55 53.96
N GLY A 336 20.53 15.72 53.34
CA GLY A 336 20.02 15.88 51.97
C GLY A 336 18.52 15.57 51.82
N ARG A 337 17.78 15.47 52.93
CA ARG A 337 16.32 15.27 52.89
C ARG A 337 15.63 16.57 52.50
N VAL A 338 14.66 16.43 51.62
CA VAL A 338 13.83 17.55 51.18
C VAL A 338 12.37 17.20 51.43
N GLN A 339 11.70 18.02 52.22
CA GLN A 339 10.25 17.99 52.38
C GLN A 339 9.64 19.06 51.50
N ALA A 340 8.87 18.65 50.51
CA ALA A 340 8.15 19.56 49.64
C ALA A 340 6.65 19.54 49.99
N SER A 341 6.07 20.73 50.16
CA SER A 341 4.62 20.90 50.17
C SER A 341 4.17 21.43 48.82
N LEU A 342 3.18 20.74 48.29
CA LEU A 342 2.66 20.89 46.96
C LEU A 342 1.14 21.10 47.10
N GLY A 343 0.50 21.76 46.17
CA GLY A 343 -0.95 21.94 46.20
C GLY A 343 -1.37 23.33 46.66
N ASP A 344 -2.54 23.40 47.25
CA ASP A 344 -2.99 24.56 48.02
C ASP A 344 -2.24 24.64 49.36
N ASN A 345 -2.05 25.85 49.90
CA ASN A 345 -1.43 26.01 51.21
C ASN A 345 -2.50 25.96 52.31
N LEU A 346 -2.56 24.87 53.07
CA LEU A 346 -3.47 24.70 54.21
C LEU A 346 -2.83 25.10 55.54
N SER A 347 -1.57 25.56 55.56
CA SER A 347 -0.84 25.85 56.81
C SER A 347 -1.47 26.97 57.64
N GLY A 348 -2.28 27.85 57.04
CA GLY A 348 -3.07 28.88 57.71
C GLY A 348 -4.32 28.37 58.45
N ASN A 349 -4.82 27.16 58.13
CA ASN A 349 -6.12 26.63 58.56
C ASN A 349 -6.06 25.86 59.88
N SER A 350 -5.50 26.46 60.94
CA SER A 350 -5.73 25.90 62.27
C SER A 350 -7.19 26.11 62.68
N ILE A 351 -7.86 25.05 63.13
CA ILE A 351 -9.23 25.06 63.65
C ILE A 351 -9.46 26.19 64.67
N ASN A 352 -8.42 26.55 65.43
CA ASN A 352 -8.45 27.59 66.45
C ASN A 352 -8.52 29.03 65.89
N ARG A 353 -7.97 29.32 64.70
CA ARG A 353 -8.19 30.62 64.01
C ARG A 353 -9.56 30.69 63.36
N GLN A 354 -10.01 29.59 62.78
CA GLN A 354 -11.29 29.52 62.04
C GLN A 354 -12.51 29.75 62.95
N LEU A 355 -12.47 29.26 64.20
CA LEU A 355 -13.55 29.51 65.18
C LEU A 355 -13.71 30.99 65.56
N SER A 356 -12.67 31.82 65.38
CA SER A 356 -12.72 33.26 65.65
C SER A 356 -13.20 34.11 64.46
N GLN A 357 -13.27 33.55 63.25
CA GLN A 357 -13.51 34.30 62.00
C GLN A 357 -14.65 33.72 61.14
N VAL A 358 -15.63 33.03 61.73
CA VAL A 358 -16.78 32.42 61.03
C VAL A 358 -17.70 33.45 60.32
N GLN A 359 -17.41 34.75 60.39
CA GLN A 359 -18.09 35.78 59.60
C GLN A 359 -17.34 36.06 58.29
N SER A 360 -17.71 35.29 57.26
CA SER A 360 -17.71 35.66 55.84
C SER A 360 -16.50 36.46 55.33
N ASN A 361 -15.47 35.80 54.79
CA ASN A 361 -14.44 36.49 54.02
C ASN A 361 -13.95 35.65 52.83
N ILE A 362 -14.18 36.17 51.62
CA ILE A 362 -13.53 35.73 50.38
C ILE A 362 -12.02 35.97 50.41
N SER A 363 -11.59 37.00 51.15
CA SER A 363 -10.18 37.35 51.35
C SER A 363 -9.36 36.19 51.94
N ASP A 364 -9.95 35.34 52.78
CA ASP A 364 -9.26 34.16 53.32
C ASP A 364 -9.11 33.03 52.30
N LEU A 365 -9.99 32.96 51.28
CA LEU A 365 -9.85 32.02 50.16
C LEU A 365 -8.75 32.46 49.18
N ASP A 366 -8.68 33.75 48.87
CA ASP A 366 -7.61 34.33 48.04
C ASP A 366 -6.24 34.15 48.70
N ASN A 367 -6.17 34.28 50.04
CA ASN A 367 -4.96 34.07 50.83
C ASN A 367 -4.58 32.60 51.08
N ASN A 368 -5.33 31.60 50.57
CA ASN A 368 -4.99 30.19 50.82
C ASN A 368 -4.98 29.34 49.52
N LYS A 369 -5.80 29.72 48.53
CA LYS A 369 -5.77 29.08 47.22
C LYS A 369 -4.57 29.56 46.44
N MET A 370 -3.77 28.61 45.95
CA MET A 370 -2.84 28.92 44.88
C MET A 370 -3.64 29.15 43.59
N THR A 371 -3.22 30.11 42.75
CA THR A 371 -3.97 30.50 41.55
C THR A 371 -4.26 29.30 40.63
N PHE A 372 -5.27 29.43 39.76
CA PHE A 372 -5.90 28.39 38.93
C PHE A 372 -4.95 27.46 38.12
N TYR A 373 -3.65 27.79 38.03
CA TYR A 373 -2.63 27.04 37.30
C TYR A 373 -1.82 26.05 38.15
N ASP A 374 -1.96 26.04 39.48
CA ASP A 374 -0.99 25.37 40.37
C ASP A 374 -1.50 24.09 41.05
N SER A 375 -2.75 23.67 40.79
CA SER A 375 -3.32 22.39 41.29
C SER A 375 -4.52 21.99 40.46
N THR A 376 -4.31 21.15 39.45
CA THR A 376 -5.40 20.57 38.65
C THR A 376 -5.37 19.05 38.78
N GLU A 377 -6.53 18.46 39.04
CA GLU A 377 -6.73 17.04 38.80
C GLU A 377 -6.67 16.87 37.28
N ILE A 378 -5.59 16.29 36.79
CA ILE A 378 -5.41 16.05 35.37
C ILE A 378 -6.22 14.81 35.01
N GLY A 379 -6.91 14.86 33.86
CA GLY A 379 -7.49 13.65 33.29
C GLY A 379 -6.40 12.58 33.20
N LYS A 380 -6.75 11.32 33.47
CA LYS A 380 -5.86 10.13 33.60
C LYS A 380 -4.78 9.95 32.51
N TYR A 381 -4.79 10.77 31.46
CA TYR A 381 -3.92 10.71 30.29
C TYR A 381 -3.43 12.07 29.75
N GLN A 382 -3.66 13.20 30.43
CA GLN A 382 -3.63 14.50 29.73
C GLN A 382 -2.32 15.30 29.66
N ASP A 383 -1.28 15.08 30.46
CA ASP A 383 -0.10 15.96 30.36
C ASP A 383 1.28 15.27 30.29
N ASP A 384 1.35 13.93 30.39
CA ASP A 384 2.60 13.27 30.76
C ASP A 384 3.11 12.17 29.82
N ILE A 385 2.60 12.02 28.59
CA ILE A 385 2.82 10.73 27.92
C ILE A 385 4.27 10.48 27.46
N MET A 386 5.01 11.32 26.71
CA MET A 386 6.46 11.08 26.46
C MET A 386 7.20 12.34 25.98
N ARG A 387 8.04 12.97 26.82
CA ARG A 387 9.10 13.90 26.36
C ARG A 387 10.42 13.12 26.33
N GLY A 388 10.82 12.63 25.15
CA GLY A 388 12.01 11.79 24.98
C GLY A 388 13.32 12.54 25.21
N ALA A 389 14.34 11.85 25.74
CA ALA A 389 15.79 12.11 25.71
C ALA A 389 16.34 13.57 25.55
N GLY A 390 15.83 14.56 26.30
CA GLY A 390 16.45 15.88 26.42
C GLY A 390 16.26 16.80 25.19
N ALA A 391 17.18 17.74 24.96
CA ALA A 391 17.06 18.80 23.93
C ALA A 391 16.97 18.29 22.47
N ASN A 392 17.20 16.98 22.25
CA ASN A 392 17.18 16.33 20.95
C ASN A 392 16.08 15.24 20.83
N GLY A 393 15.19 15.10 21.82
CA GLY A 393 14.11 14.12 21.78
C GLY A 393 12.74 14.75 21.52
N GLY A 394 11.92 14.04 20.75
CA GLY A 394 10.55 14.46 20.44
C GLY A 394 9.62 14.43 21.66
N SER A 395 8.49 15.12 21.55
CA SER A 395 7.46 15.19 22.59
C SER A 395 6.06 14.81 22.08
N ILE A 396 5.19 14.32 22.96
CA ILE A 396 3.78 14.04 22.68
C ILE A 396 2.92 14.97 23.55
N TYR A 397 1.95 15.65 22.95
CA TYR A 397 1.01 16.57 23.59
C TYR A 397 -0.43 16.11 23.36
N MET A 398 -1.22 15.96 24.42
CA MET A 398 -2.62 15.53 24.36
C MET A 398 -3.51 16.77 24.43
N VAL A 399 -4.13 17.14 23.31
CA VAL A 399 -4.92 18.36 23.18
C VAL A 399 -6.37 18.04 23.49
N ASN A 400 -7.00 18.87 24.31
CA ASN A 400 -8.44 18.76 24.57
C ASN A 400 -9.30 19.51 23.55
N GLY A 401 -10.62 19.31 23.61
CA GLY A 401 -11.56 19.91 22.68
C GLY A 401 -11.57 21.45 22.68
N ILE A 402 -11.24 22.07 23.82
CA ILE A 402 -11.17 23.54 23.97
C ILE A 402 -9.93 24.08 23.26
N GLU A 403 -8.77 23.48 23.50
CA GLU A 403 -7.48 23.87 22.90
C GLU A 403 -7.42 23.69 21.39
N ALA A 404 -8.11 22.68 20.86
CA ALA A 404 -8.27 22.49 19.42
C ALA A 404 -9.32 23.43 18.81
N GLY A 405 -10.16 24.08 19.64
CA GLY A 405 -11.23 24.96 19.18
C GLY A 405 -12.44 24.22 18.59
N VAL A 406 -12.63 22.95 18.95
CA VAL A 406 -13.68 22.06 18.37
C VAL A 406 -14.80 21.72 19.35
N SER A 407 -14.60 21.92 20.66
CA SER A 407 -15.55 21.54 21.72
C SER A 407 -15.30 22.34 23.01
N GLN A 408 -16.26 22.32 23.93
CA GLN A 408 -16.10 22.85 25.30
C GLN A 408 -15.65 21.77 26.31
N SER A 409 -15.38 20.56 25.84
CA SER A 409 -14.94 19.44 26.67
C SER A 409 -13.45 19.54 26.96
N ARG A 410 -13.07 19.32 28.22
CA ARG A 410 -11.69 19.11 28.64
C ARG A 410 -11.17 17.71 28.31
N GLU A 411 -12.00 16.81 27.78
CA GLU A 411 -11.54 15.49 27.35
C GLU A 411 -10.57 15.58 26.17
N THR A 412 -9.69 14.59 26.06
CA THR A 412 -8.70 14.52 24.98
C THR A 412 -9.39 14.36 23.63
N TYR A 413 -9.04 15.23 22.69
CA TYR A 413 -9.56 15.25 21.34
C TYR A 413 -8.50 14.81 20.32
N GLU A 414 -7.27 15.33 20.45
CA GLU A 414 -6.17 15.04 19.54
C GLU A 414 -4.85 14.76 20.27
N GLN A 415 -3.99 13.96 19.67
CA GLN A 415 -2.63 13.67 20.13
C GLN A 415 -1.66 14.29 19.13
N VAL A 416 -0.66 15.03 19.61
CA VAL A 416 0.31 15.75 18.78
C VAL A 416 1.70 15.29 19.14
N PHE A 417 2.35 14.58 18.24
CA PHE A 417 3.74 14.17 18.31
C PHE A 417 4.58 15.23 17.60
N MET A 418 5.69 15.65 18.18
CA MET A 418 6.57 16.67 17.60
C MET A 418 8.05 16.30 17.82
N ASP A 419 8.92 16.74 16.92
CA ASP A 419 10.35 16.36 16.92
C ASP A 419 11.21 17.12 17.94
N GLY A 420 10.70 18.24 18.47
CA GLY A 420 11.34 19.01 19.53
C GLY A 420 10.64 18.90 20.89
N PRO A 421 11.24 19.51 21.94
CA PRO A 421 10.67 19.47 23.29
C PRO A 421 9.49 20.44 23.50
N ARG A 422 9.29 21.42 22.60
CA ARG A 422 8.22 22.43 22.61
C ARG A 422 7.78 22.71 21.17
N ILE A 423 6.57 23.27 20.98
CA ILE A 423 6.01 23.59 19.65
C ILE A 423 6.95 24.52 18.87
N GLN A 424 7.41 25.61 19.49
CA GLN A 424 8.34 26.57 18.88
C GLN A 424 9.73 26.01 18.55
N ASP A 425 10.13 24.92 19.21
CA ASP A 425 11.40 24.24 18.97
C ASP A 425 11.30 23.13 17.92
N SER A 426 10.08 22.79 17.50
CA SER A 426 9.77 21.68 16.61
C SER A 426 9.58 22.17 15.17
N GLN A 427 9.89 21.28 14.23
CA GLN A 427 9.71 21.49 12.79
C GLN A 427 8.71 20.50 12.19
N TYR A 428 8.64 19.28 12.73
CA TYR A 428 7.86 18.17 12.22
C TYR A 428 6.85 17.70 13.27
N PHE A 429 5.60 17.52 12.84
CA PHE A 429 4.50 17.15 13.71
C PHE A 429 3.71 15.98 13.11
N MET A 430 3.27 15.02 13.95
CA MET A 430 2.24 14.04 13.61
C MET A 430 1.05 14.24 14.56
N ILE A 431 -0.16 14.41 14.03
CA ILE A 431 -1.38 14.60 14.78
C ILE A 431 -2.29 13.39 14.60
N GLN A 432 -2.87 12.87 15.67
CA GLN A 432 -3.85 11.79 15.65
C GLN A 432 -5.11 12.22 16.41
N ASN A 433 -6.26 12.22 15.76
CA ASN A 433 -7.54 12.58 16.38
C ASN A 433 -8.70 11.81 15.78
N ASN A 434 -9.93 12.17 16.15
CA ASN A 434 -11.13 11.56 15.58
C ASN A 434 -11.31 11.84 14.08
N ALA A 435 -10.55 12.74 13.45
CA ALA A 435 -10.56 12.93 12.00
C ALA A 435 -9.51 12.04 11.28
N GLY A 436 -8.58 11.45 12.03
CA GLY A 436 -7.57 10.50 11.57
C GLY A 436 -6.13 10.91 11.95
N ILE A 437 -5.13 10.53 11.15
CA ILE A 437 -3.70 10.80 11.41
C ILE A 437 -3.15 11.77 10.38
N SER A 438 -2.48 12.87 10.76
CA SER A 438 -1.90 13.82 9.81
C SER A 438 -0.46 14.19 10.15
N PHE A 439 0.35 14.48 9.15
CA PHE A 439 1.72 14.94 9.29
C PHE A 439 1.82 16.39 8.83
N LYS A 440 2.42 17.24 9.66
CA LYS A 440 2.55 18.68 9.40
C LYS A 440 4.01 19.10 9.53
N GLN A 441 4.40 20.15 8.81
CA GLN A 441 5.73 20.72 8.87
C GLN A 441 5.66 22.24 8.83
N CYS A 442 6.49 22.91 9.62
CA CYS A 442 6.66 24.36 9.58
C CYS A 442 8.15 24.72 9.56
N LYS A 443 8.51 26.01 9.49
CA LYS A 443 9.86 26.45 9.84
C LYS A 443 10.00 26.49 11.37
N LYS A 444 11.16 26.13 11.91
CA LYS A 444 11.41 26.23 13.35
C LYS A 444 11.09 27.63 13.87
N GLY A 445 10.31 27.73 14.94
CA GLY A 445 9.79 28.99 15.51
C GLY A 445 8.59 29.61 14.79
N GLN A 446 8.07 29.01 13.71
CA GLN A 446 6.90 29.53 12.99
C GLN A 446 5.59 29.29 13.75
N TRP A 447 5.47 28.14 14.42
CA TRP A 447 4.31 27.82 15.25
C TRP A 447 4.71 27.94 16.71
N THR A 448 3.84 28.55 17.51
CA THR A 448 4.13 28.86 18.91
C THR A 448 3.05 28.33 19.85
N THR A 449 1.83 28.12 19.35
CA THR A 449 0.68 27.65 20.12
C THR A 449 0.15 26.33 19.58
N ILE A 450 -0.60 25.59 20.40
CA ILE A 450 -1.25 24.35 19.96
C ILE A 450 -2.29 24.61 18.87
N GLN A 451 -2.95 25.77 18.91
CA GLN A 451 -3.88 26.21 17.89
C GLN A 451 -3.18 26.43 16.53
N ASP A 452 -1.92 26.89 16.52
CA ASP A 452 -1.13 27.00 15.28
C ASP A 452 -0.90 25.62 14.66
N VAL A 453 -0.60 24.61 15.49
CA VAL A 453 -0.41 23.23 15.02
C VAL A 453 -1.74 22.65 14.54
N HIS A 454 -2.84 22.87 15.27
CA HIS A 454 -4.19 22.43 14.89
C HIS A 454 -4.62 23.03 13.53
N ASN A 455 -4.48 24.35 13.38
CA ASN A 455 -4.87 25.10 12.18
C ASN A 455 -3.88 24.95 11.02
N GLY A 456 -2.65 24.51 11.29
CA GLY A 456 -1.60 24.31 10.31
C GLY A 456 -2.05 23.36 9.20
N LYS A 457 -1.69 23.67 7.94
CA LYS A 457 -2.00 22.78 6.81
C LYS A 457 -1.26 21.44 6.97
N SER A 458 -2.00 20.35 6.82
CA SER A 458 -1.42 19.00 6.78
C SER A 458 -0.73 18.76 5.44
N ASN A 459 0.50 18.23 5.48
CA ASN A 459 1.23 17.80 4.29
C ASN A 459 0.81 16.41 3.83
N THR A 460 0.45 15.53 4.78
CA THR A 460 -0.04 14.16 4.55
C THR A 460 -1.11 13.84 5.58
N ALA A 461 -2.20 13.16 5.22
CA ALA A 461 -3.26 12.81 6.17
C ALA A 461 -3.93 11.47 5.82
N TRP A 462 -4.19 10.64 6.84
CA TRP A 462 -5.14 9.53 6.88
C TRP A 462 -6.43 10.13 7.41
N THR A 463 -7.45 10.29 6.58
CA THR A 463 -8.76 10.78 7.02
C THR A 463 -9.73 9.62 7.25
N LEU A 464 -10.69 9.77 8.17
CA LEU A 464 -11.68 8.74 8.50
C LEU A 464 -12.56 8.29 7.32
N ASP A 465 -12.62 9.07 6.25
CA ASP A 465 -13.30 8.71 4.99
C ASP A 465 -12.52 7.65 4.18
N GLY A 466 -11.38 7.18 4.69
CA GLY A 466 -10.52 6.19 4.04
C GLY A 466 -9.58 6.77 2.99
N THR A 467 -9.50 8.10 2.87
CA THR A 467 -8.60 8.77 1.93
C THR A 467 -7.21 8.92 2.55
N PHE A 468 -6.22 8.24 1.98
CA PHE A 468 -4.81 8.45 2.34
C PHE A 468 -4.18 9.48 1.39
N ASN A 469 -3.98 10.70 1.87
CA ASN A 469 -3.28 11.75 1.12
C ASN A 469 -1.78 11.69 1.44
N ALA A 470 -1.02 10.88 0.71
CA ALA A 470 0.44 10.74 0.85
C ALA A 470 1.20 11.23 -0.37
N ASN A 471 1.48 12.52 -0.40
CA ASN A 471 2.37 13.10 -1.39
C ASN A 471 3.87 12.78 -1.16
N PHE A 472 4.23 12.00 -0.12
CA PHE A 472 5.64 11.82 0.33
C PHE A 472 6.09 10.39 0.71
N ILE A 473 5.29 9.32 0.54
CA ILE A 473 5.86 7.96 0.64
C ILE A 473 6.70 7.70 -0.61
N ASN A 474 7.99 8.05 -0.51
CA ASN A 474 8.97 7.77 -1.57
C ASN A 474 9.60 6.37 -1.41
N ALA A 475 9.41 5.68 -0.27
CA ALA A 475 9.83 4.29 -0.06
C ALA A 475 9.07 3.61 1.11
N GLY A 476 8.49 2.42 0.87
CA GLY A 476 7.81 1.57 1.87
C GLY A 476 6.94 0.47 1.24
N VAL A 477 6.62 -0.60 1.97
CA VAL A 477 5.72 -1.70 1.53
C VAL A 477 4.42 -1.64 2.34
N LEU A 478 3.26 -1.55 1.66
CA LEU A 478 1.93 -1.58 2.29
C LEU A 478 1.35 -3.00 2.20
N GLN A 479 1.06 -3.65 3.34
CA GLN A 479 0.53 -5.03 3.40
C GLN A 479 -0.84 -5.08 4.07
N GLY A 480 -1.79 -5.84 3.52
CA GLY A 480 -3.09 -6.10 4.14
C GLY A 480 -4.14 -4.98 4.04
N VAL A 481 -3.90 -3.96 3.21
CA VAL A 481 -4.79 -2.80 3.05
C VAL A 481 -5.52 -2.84 1.71
N LYS A 482 -6.83 -2.55 1.73
CA LYS A 482 -7.63 -2.32 0.53
C LYS A 482 -7.37 -0.90 0.02
N ILE A 483 -6.80 -0.76 -1.18
CA ILE A 483 -6.53 0.54 -1.81
C ILE A 483 -7.58 0.78 -2.88
N ARG A 484 -8.33 1.88 -2.81
CA ARG A 484 -9.43 2.17 -3.73
C ARG A 484 -9.38 3.61 -4.23
N SER A 485 -9.35 3.78 -5.55
CA SER A 485 -9.45 5.08 -6.22
C SER A 485 -10.77 5.16 -6.99
N VAL A 486 -11.47 6.29 -6.89
CA VAL A 486 -12.79 6.50 -7.49
C VAL A 486 -12.78 7.77 -8.32
N HIS A 487 -13.13 7.66 -9.59
CA HIS A 487 -13.30 8.79 -10.50
C HIS A 487 -14.60 8.63 -11.28
N HIS A 488 -15.62 9.42 -10.93
CA HIS A 488 -16.99 9.32 -11.47
C HIS A 488 -17.56 7.89 -11.42
N ASP A 489 -17.81 7.29 -12.58
CA ASP A 489 -18.35 5.94 -12.76
C ASP A 489 -17.27 4.86 -12.86
N PHE A 490 -16.00 5.20 -12.60
CA PHE A 490 -14.88 4.27 -12.67
C PHE A 490 -14.13 4.17 -11.34
N ILE A 491 -13.80 2.94 -10.95
CA ILE A 491 -13.11 2.62 -9.71
C ILE A 491 -11.94 1.69 -10.02
N ILE A 492 -10.79 1.93 -9.38
CA ILE A 492 -9.67 0.99 -9.31
C ILE A 492 -9.54 0.52 -7.85
N GLU A 493 -9.46 -0.78 -7.62
CA GLU A 493 -9.44 -1.37 -6.28
C GLU A 493 -8.38 -2.48 -6.16
N LEU A 494 -7.40 -2.32 -5.28
CA LEU A 494 -6.46 -3.36 -4.86
C LEU A 494 -6.93 -3.97 -3.54
N ASP A 495 -7.31 -5.25 -3.56
CA ASP A 495 -7.92 -5.93 -2.40
C ASP A 495 -7.75 -7.45 -2.51
N GLN A 496 -7.45 -8.13 -1.40
CA GLN A 496 -7.25 -9.59 -1.35
C GLN A 496 -6.29 -10.14 -2.43
N GLY A 497 -5.22 -9.40 -2.73
CA GLY A 497 -4.25 -9.76 -3.78
C GLY A 497 -4.73 -9.56 -5.21
N LYS A 498 -5.90 -8.93 -5.42
CA LYS A 498 -6.43 -8.58 -6.75
C LYS A 498 -6.27 -7.09 -7.03
N ILE A 499 -6.09 -6.71 -8.29
CA ILE A 499 -6.26 -5.34 -8.79
C ILE A 499 -7.48 -5.34 -9.70
N ARG A 500 -8.54 -4.62 -9.34
CA ARG A 500 -9.85 -4.64 -10.01
C ARG A 500 -10.18 -3.27 -10.60
N PHE A 501 -10.80 -3.28 -11.76
CA PHE A 501 -11.36 -2.11 -12.43
C PHE A 501 -12.86 -2.29 -12.48
N ILE A 502 -13.61 -1.34 -11.92
CA ILE A 502 -15.04 -1.50 -11.63
C ILE A 502 -15.81 -0.31 -12.23
N LYS A 503 -16.90 -0.60 -12.94
CA LYS A 503 -17.87 0.41 -13.39
C LYS A 503 -18.97 0.59 -12.34
N ARG A 504 -19.21 1.83 -11.94
CA ARG A 504 -20.30 2.22 -11.03
C ARG A 504 -21.46 2.83 -11.80
N ASN A 505 -22.65 2.22 -11.68
CA ASN A 505 -23.91 2.77 -12.19
C ASN A 505 -24.85 2.99 -11.00
N GLY A 506 -24.93 4.22 -10.49
CA GLY A 506 -25.69 4.52 -9.28
C GLY A 506 -25.12 3.78 -8.06
N SER A 507 -25.95 2.95 -7.40
CA SER A 507 -25.54 2.09 -6.29
C SER A 507 -24.96 0.73 -6.70
N SER A 508 -24.99 0.39 -8.00
CA SER A 508 -24.46 -0.88 -8.51
C SER A 508 -23.01 -0.75 -8.97
N GLU A 509 -22.19 -1.75 -8.65
CA GLU A 509 -20.78 -1.81 -9.01
C GLU A 509 -20.49 -3.14 -9.71
N ASN A 510 -20.04 -3.05 -10.96
CA ASN A 510 -19.76 -4.21 -11.80
C ASN A 510 -18.28 -4.23 -12.12
N GLU A 511 -17.58 -5.28 -11.68
CA GLU A 511 -16.18 -5.49 -12.04
C GLU A 511 -16.08 -5.66 -13.55
N MET A 512 -15.27 -4.84 -14.20
CA MET A 512 -15.02 -4.88 -15.64
C MET A 512 -13.86 -5.82 -15.97
N PHE A 513 -12.79 -5.72 -15.17
CA PHE A 513 -11.54 -6.43 -15.38
C PHE A 513 -10.77 -6.56 -14.06
N ALA A 514 -9.97 -7.61 -13.90
CA ALA A 514 -9.11 -7.79 -12.74
C ALA A 514 -7.78 -8.49 -13.06
N PHE A 515 -6.70 -8.12 -12.37
CA PHE A 515 -5.53 -8.97 -12.18
C PHE A 515 -5.70 -9.71 -10.86
N ALA A 516 -5.76 -11.04 -10.86
CA ALA A 516 -6.08 -11.81 -9.67
C ALA A 516 -5.27 -13.11 -9.58
N PRO A 517 -4.89 -13.56 -8.37
CA PRO A 517 -4.22 -14.85 -8.20
C PRO A 517 -5.14 -16.00 -8.57
N THR A 518 -4.55 -16.99 -9.25
CA THR A 518 -5.20 -18.20 -9.70
C THR A 518 -4.81 -19.35 -8.81
N TYR A 519 -5.79 -20.15 -8.37
CA TYR A 519 -5.57 -21.31 -7.51
C TYR A 519 -6.10 -22.56 -8.20
N THR A 520 -5.37 -23.68 -8.09
CA THR A 520 -5.82 -25.00 -8.55
C THR A 520 -5.55 -26.00 -7.43
N GLY A 521 -6.58 -26.75 -7.00
CA GLY A 521 -6.48 -27.63 -5.84
C GLY A 521 -6.14 -26.91 -4.52
N GLY A 522 -6.46 -25.61 -4.40
CA GLY A 522 -6.12 -24.78 -3.24
C GLY A 522 -4.69 -24.22 -3.23
N GLN A 523 -3.83 -24.59 -4.19
CA GLN A 523 -2.47 -24.05 -4.32
C GLN A 523 -2.41 -22.88 -5.30
N LEU A 524 -1.64 -21.84 -4.95
CA LEU A 524 -1.39 -20.67 -5.81
C LEU A 524 -0.60 -21.11 -7.06
N GLN A 525 -1.16 -20.84 -8.24
CA GLN A 525 -0.60 -21.23 -9.54
C GLN A 525 -0.03 -20.03 -10.33
N GLY A 526 -0.55 -18.83 -10.10
CA GLY A 526 -0.10 -17.64 -10.85
C GLY A 526 -1.03 -16.44 -10.67
N ILE A 527 -0.93 -15.48 -11.60
CA ILE A 527 -1.80 -14.31 -11.71
C ILE A 527 -2.47 -14.32 -13.09
N ASN A 528 -3.79 -14.15 -13.13
CA ASN A 528 -4.57 -14.00 -14.36
C ASN A 528 -5.02 -12.57 -14.58
N ALA A 529 -5.06 -12.15 -15.85
CA ALA A 529 -5.86 -11.04 -16.34
C ALA A 529 -7.27 -11.55 -16.70
N ILE A 530 -8.30 -11.07 -16.01
CA ILE A 530 -9.67 -11.59 -16.07
C ILE A 530 -10.59 -10.47 -16.56
N GLN A 531 -11.19 -10.62 -17.74
CA GLN A 531 -12.25 -9.75 -18.24
C GLN A 531 -13.62 -10.31 -17.84
N ASN A 532 -14.53 -9.43 -17.41
CA ASN A 532 -15.93 -9.78 -17.19
C ASN A 532 -16.78 -9.42 -18.42
N HIS A 533 -17.72 -10.30 -18.74
CA HIS A 533 -18.57 -10.20 -19.93
C HIS A 533 -19.26 -8.84 -20.04
N GLY A 534 -19.26 -8.25 -21.24
CA GLY A 534 -19.84 -6.93 -21.53
C GLY A 534 -18.83 -5.78 -21.55
N TYR A 535 -17.58 -6.03 -21.15
CA TYR A 535 -16.50 -5.03 -21.14
C TYR A 535 -15.30 -5.50 -21.98
N SER A 536 -14.66 -4.58 -22.73
CA SER A 536 -13.41 -4.90 -23.45
C SER A 536 -12.17 -4.55 -22.62
N PHE A 537 -11.07 -5.23 -22.88
CA PHE A 537 -9.75 -4.91 -22.35
C PHE A 537 -8.77 -4.82 -23.51
N ALA A 538 -8.06 -3.71 -23.67
CA ALA A 538 -7.15 -3.50 -24.78
C ALA A 538 -5.81 -2.87 -24.35
N LEU A 539 -4.74 -3.23 -25.07
CA LEU A 539 -3.47 -2.52 -25.07
C LEU A 539 -3.42 -1.69 -26.35
N SER A 540 -3.21 -0.38 -26.24
CA SER A 540 -3.29 0.55 -27.37
C SER A 540 -2.00 1.35 -27.53
N SER A 541 -1.65 1.67 -28.78
CA SER A 541 -0.55 2.58 -29.11
C SER A 541 -1.11 3.98 -29.39
N LYS A 542 -0.38 5.02 -28.96
CA LYS A 542 -0.74 6.42 -29.19
C LYS A 542 -0.03 6.94 -30.43
N GLY A 543 -0.80 7.33 -31.44
CA GLY A 543 -0.28 7.94 -32.66
C GLY A 543 0.18 9.39 -32.46
N ASN A 544 0.96 9.91 -33.41
CA ASN A 544 1.48 11.28 -33.38
C ASN A 544 0.39 12.37 -33.36
N ASN A 545 -0.83 12.05 -33.82
CA ASN A 545 -2.02 12.91 -33.76
C ASN A 545 -2.80 12.77 -32.44
N GLY A 546 -2.32 11.97 -31.50
CA GLY A 546 -2.97 11.68 -30.22
C GLY A 546 -4.02 10.57 -30.26
N ALA A 547 -4.33 9.98 -31.42
CA ALA A 547 -5.26 8.86 -31.53
C ALA A 547 -4.72 7.62 -30.81
N LEU A 548 -5.60 6.86 -30.16
CA LEU A 548 -5.28 5.58 -29.53
C LEU A 548 -5.81 4.45 -30.41
N LEU A 549 -4.92 3.58 -30.91
CA LEU A 549 -5.28 2.41 -31.70
C LEU A 549 -4.89 1.15 -30.94
N ASN A 550 -5.82 0.20 -30.82
CA ASN A 550 -5.56 -1.07 -30.16
C ASN A 550 -4.48 -1.84 -30.92
N VAL A 551 -3.64 -2.56 -30.19
CA VAL A 551 -2.64 -3.53 -30.66
C VAL A 551 -3.04 -4.94 -30.21
N LEU A 552 -3.68 -5.03 -29.04
CA LEU A 552 -4.30 -6.25 -28.51
C LEU A 552 -5.63 -5.89 -27.85
N GLU A 553 -6.68 -6.68 -28.04
CA GLU A 553 -7.98 -6.49 -27.38
C GLU A 553 -8.69 -7.82 -27.09
N ILE A 554 -9.20 -8.00 -25.87
CA ILE A 554 -10.28 -8.93 -25.56
C ILE A 554 -11.59 -8.15 -25.77
N PRO A 555 -12.38 -8.46 -26.81
CA PRO A 555 -13.57 -7.69 -27.12
C PRO A 555 -14.68 -7.95 -26.11
N LYS A 556 -15.61 -7.00 -25.98
CA LYS A 556 -16.68 -7.03 -24.96
C LYS A 556 -17.59 -8.25 -25.01
N ASP A 557 -17.71 -8.89 -26.16
CA ASP A 557 -18.53 -10.07 -26.44
C ASP A 557 -17.74 -11.39 -26.30
N SER A 558 -16.50 -11.33 -25.81
CA SER A 558 -15.72 -12.48 -25.36
C SER A 558 -16.32 -13.04 -24.06
N THR A 559 -16.41 -14.36 -23.96
CA THR A 559 -16.85 -15.10 -22.76
C THR A 559 -15.97 -16.33 -22.53
N ALA A 560 -16.09 -17.00 -21.38
CA ALA A 560 -15.35 -18.25 -21.12
C ALA A 560 -15.63 -19.35 -22.16
N GLU A 561 -16.88 -19.42 -22.64
CA GLU A 561 -17.30 -20.41 -23.64
C GLU A 561 -17.04 -19.96 -25.08
N ASN A 562 -16.96 -18.64 -25.32
CA ASN A 562 -16.65 -18.06 -26.62
C ASN A 562 -15.51 -17.06 -26.48
N ARG A 563 -14.30 -17.60 -26.27
CA ARG A 563 -13.09 -16.83 -26.02
C ARG A 563 -12.62 -16.14 -27.29
N LYS A 564 -12.48 -14.81 -27.24
CA LYS A 564 -12.02 -13.98 -28.35
C LYS A 564 -10.80 -13.16 -27.93
N LEU A 565 -9.87 -13.00 -28.88
CA LEU A 565 -8.70 -12.13 -28.78
C LEU A 565 -8.47 -11.52 -30.16
N ASN A 566 -8.44 -10.19 -30.23
CA ASN A 566 -8.08 -9.44 -31.41
C ASN A 566 -6.64 -8.97 -31.26
N LEU A 567 -5.82 -9.17 -32.29
CA LEU A 567 -4.49 -8.60 -32.42
C LEU A 567 -4.49 -7.69 -33.64
N TYR A 568 -3.89 -6.51 -33.50
CA TYR A 568 -3.88 -5.47 -34.52
C TYR A 568 -2.44 -5.07 -34.84
N GLY A 569 -2.18 -4.77 -36.12
CA GLY A 569 -0.84 -4.40 -36.59
C GLY A 569 0.05 -5.61 -36.86
N GLU A 570 1.37 -5.39 -36.82
CA GLU A 570 2.37 -6.43 -37.04
C GLU A 570 2.60 -7.24 -35.75
N VAL A 571 2.47 -8.56 -35.83
CA VAL A 571 2.69 -9.48 -34.71
C VAL A 571 3.86 -10.39 -35.05
N LYS A 572 4.95 -10.27 -34.29
CA LYS A 572 6.13 -11.14 -34.41
C LYS A 572 6.14 -12.15 -33.27
N VAL A 573 6.28 -13.43 -33.61
CA VAL A 573 6.47 -14.53 -32.64
C VAL A 573 7.89 -15.07 -32.82
N ASP A 574 8.69 -15.04 -31.76
CA ASP A 574 10.04 -15.61 -31.74
C ASP A 574 9.98 -17.00 -31.08
N GLY A 575 9.99 -18.05 -31.90
CA GLY A 575 9.76 -19.44 -31.49
C GLY A 575 8.60 -20.12 -32.24
N ASN A 576 8.11 -21.24 -31.70
CA ASN A 576 7.04 -22.02 -32.32
C ASN A 576 5.66 -21.39 -32.07
N LEU A 577 4.93 -21.04 -33.13
CA LEU A 577 3.51 -20.70 -33.05
C LEU A 577 2.67 -21.95 -33.34
N THR A 578 1.96 -22.46 -32.33
CA THR A 578 1.01 -23.58 -32.49
C THR A 578 -0.42 -23.05 -32.42
N ILE A 579 -1.22 -23.29 -33.45
CA ILE A 579 -2.65 -22.93 -33.48
C ILE A 579 -3.48 -24.20 -33.42
N SER A 580 -4.13 -24.45 -32.29
CA SER A 580 -5.06 -25.57 -32.11
C SER A 580 -6.48 -25.10 -32.34
N GLY A 581 -7.04 -25.34 -33.54
CA GLY A 581 -8.37 -24.87 -33.95
C GLY A 581 -8.42 -24.50 -35.42
N LYS A 582 -9.49 -23.82 -35.85
CA LYS A 582 -9.64 -23.32 -37.24
C LYS A 582 -9.12 -21.89 -37.36
N THR A 583 -8.24 -21.64 -38.31
CA THR A 583 -7.81 -20.28 -38.71
C THR A 583 -8.72 -19.77 -39.82
N ASN A 584 -9.38 -18.63 -39.61
CA ASN A 584 -10.09 -17.91 -40.67
C ASN A 584 -9.25 -16.69 -41.06
N THR A 585 -8.22 -16.91 -41.88
CA THR A 585 -7.30 -15.85 -42.32
C THR A 585 -7.63 -15.44 -43.75
N LYS A 586 -7.65 -14.13 -44.02
CA LYS A 586 -7.82 -13.65 -45.39
C LYS A 586 -6.62 -14.03 -46.26
N GLU A 587 -5.41 -13.92 -45.71
CA GLU A 587 -4.15 -14.35 -46.30
C GLU A 587 -3.22 -14.81 -45.16
N LEU A 588 -2.56 -15.96 -45.29
CA LEU A 588 -1.51 -16.42 -44.38
C LEU A 588 -0.26 -16.63 -45.23
N TYR A 589 0.92 -16.23 -44.78
CA TYR A 589 2.17 -16.48 -45.52
C TYR A 589 3.16 -17.17 -44.60
N VAL A 590 3.80 -18.24 -45.06
CA VAL A 590 4.88 -18.93 -44.35
C VAL A 590 6.10 -18.92 -45.26
N ASN A 591 7.20 -18.32 -44.79
CA ASN A 591 8.43 -18.12 -45.56
C ASN A 591 8.22 -17.41 -46.91
N GLY A 592 7.37 -16.36 -46.94
CA GLY A 592 7.11 -15.55 -48.13
C GLY A 592 6.15 -16.19 -49.16
N THR A 593 5.65 -17.41 -48.90
CA THR A 593 4.67 -18.08 -49.76
C THR A 593 3.28 -17.95 -49.15
N LYS A 594 2.30 -17.49 -49.95
CA LYS A 594 0.89 -17.39 -49.53
C LYS A 594 0.32 -18.79 -49.29
N ILE A 595 0.07 -19.11 -48.03
CA ILE A 595 -0.79 -20.19 -47.59
C ILE A 595 -2.23 -19.66 -47.66
N ASP A 596 -2.90 -19.82 -48.81
CA ASP A 596 -4.35 -19.57 -48.88
C ASP A 596 -5.06 -20.61 -48.01
N THR A 597 -5.75 -20.16 -46.95
CA THR A 597 -6.47 -21.04 -46.04
C THR A 597 -7.70 -21.64 -46.68
N ASN A 598 -7.56 -22.84 -47.23
CA ASN A 598 -8.61 -23.85 -47.31
C ASN A 598 -8.03 -25.20 -46.89
N GLY A 599 -7.73 -25.35 -45.60
CA GLY A 599 -7.14 -26.57 -45.07
C GLY A 599 -7.35 -26.71 -43.57
N GLY A 600 -8.47 -27.29 -43.17
CA GLY A 600 -8.71 -27.80 -41.83
C GLY A 600 -9.55 -29.06 -41.92
N GLY A 601 -8.92 -30.23 -41.82
CA GLY A 601 -9.58 -31.52 -41.92
C GLY A 601 -10.37 -31.92 -40.66
N ASN A 602 -11.43 -32.70 -40.83
CA ASN A 602 -11.44 -34.09 -40.34
C ASN A 602 -12.56 -34.95 -40.99
N THR A 603 -12.19 -36.21 -41.24
CA THR A 603 -13.01 -37.42 -41.48
C THR A 603 -14.11 -37.41 -42.56
N GLY A 604 -13.76 -37.91 -43.75
CA GLY A 604 -14.73 -38.43 -44.73
C GLY A 604 -14.28 -38.23 -46.17
N GLY A 605 -13.63 -39.25 -46.77
CA GLY A 605 -13.23 -39.25 -48.18
C GLY A 605 -11.73 -39.39 -48.34
N GLY A 606 -11.32 -40.47 -49.02
CA GLY A 606 -9.93 -40.84 -49.24
C GLY A 606 -9.09 -39.67 -49.74
N ASP A 607 -7.84 -39.66 -49.30
CA ASP A 607 -6.80 -38.77 -49.80
C ASP A 607 -6.80 -38.85 -51.34
N THR A 608 -7.19 -37.77 -52.02
CA THR A 608 -7.47 -37.83 -53.47
C THR A 608 -6.20 -37.89 -54.31
N GLY A 609 -5.03 -38.17 -53.73
CA GLY A 609 -3.72 -38.19 -54.40
C GLY A 609 -3.30 -36.90 -55.12
N TRP A 610 -4.06 -35.80 -55.00
CA TRP A 610 -3.80 -34.54 -55.67
C TRP A 610 -2.91 -33.63 -54.83
N ASN A 611 -1.71 -33.36 -55.33
CA ASN A 611 -0.69 -32.60 -54.60
C ASN A 611 -0.53 -31.14 -55.08
N GLY A 612 -1.46 -30.66 -55.92
CA GLY A 612 -1.43 -29.29 -56.44
C GLY A 612 -0.36 -29.04 -57.51
N GLN A 613 0.39 -30.07 -57.93
CA GLN A 613 1.46 -29.94 -58.91
C GLN A 613 0.99 -30.36 -60.31
N TYR A 614 1.49 -29.63 -61.31
CA TYR A 614 1.22 -29.90 -62.72
C TYR A 614 2.52 -30.34 -63.39
N PRO A 615 2.50 -31.41 -64.21
CA PRO A 615 3.60 -31.71 -65.12
C PRO A 615 3.89 -30.48 -65.99
N PRO A 616 5.16 -30.24 -66.37
CA PRO A 616 5.53 -29.13 -67.25
C PRO A 616 4.73 -29.07 -68.56
N GLU A 617 4.25 -30.21 -69.05
CA GLU A 617 3.45 -30.36 -70.26
C GLU A 617 2.00 -29.84 -70.09
N VAL A 618 1.52 -29.68 -68.85
CA VAL A 618 0.17 -29.19 -68.52
C VAL A 618 0.20 -27.68 -68.29
N THR A 619 0.06 -26.93 -69.37
CA THR A 619 0.30 -25.47 -69.37
C THR A 619 -0.96 -24.61 -69.34
N SER A 620 -2.03 -25.01 -70.04
CA SER A 620 -3.26 -24.22 -70.15
C SER A 620 -4.19 -24.42 -68.96
N ASP A 621 -4.98 -23.40 -68.59
CA ASP A 621 -5.92 -23.51 -67.48
C ASP A 621 -7.03 -24.53 -67.74
N ARG A 622 -7.36 -24.78 -69.01
CA ARG A 622 -8.23 -25.88 -69.41
C ARG A 622 -7.58 -27.22 -69.08
N ASP A 623 -6.33 -27.44 -69.52
CA ASP A 623 -5.61 -28.69 -69.26
C ASP A 623 -5.37 -28.94 -67.78
N LYS A 624 -5.13 -27.88 -66.99
CA LYS A 624 -4.96 -27.98 -65.53
C LYS A 624 -6.23 -28.51 -64.85
N ARG A 625 -7.43 -28.11 -65.30
CA ARG A 625 -8.70 -28.64 -64.77
C ARG A 625 -8.84 -30.14 -65.04
N TYR A 626 -8.55 -30.57 -66.27
CA TYR A 626 -8.60 -32.00 -66.62
C TYR A 626 -7.50 -32.82 -65.93
N TRP A 627 -6.29 -32.26 -65.80
CA TRP A 627 -5.19 -32.90 -65.07
C TRP A 627 -5.53 -33.09 -63.60
N GLN A 628 -6.15 -32.10 -62.96
CA GLN A 628 -6.59 -32.23 -61.57
C GLN A 628 -7.54 -33.42 -61.40
N ILE A 629 -8.56 -33.56 -62.27
CA ILE A 629 -9.48 -34.71 -62.21
C ILE A 629 -8.73 -36.03 -62.49
N TRP A 630 -7.82 -36.05 -63.47
CA TRP A 630 -7.00 -37.21 -63.80
C TRP A 630 -6.17 -37.69 -62.60
N ALA A 631 -5.37 -36.79 -62.01
CA ALA A 631 -4.52 -37.10 -60.88
C ALA A 631 -5.35 -37.53 -59.66
N MET A 632 -6.53 -36.93 -59.48
CA MET A 632 -7.47 -37.33 -58.42
C MET A 632 -8.02 -38.75 -58.62
N ALA A 633 -8.34 -39.12 -59.85
CA ALA A 633 -8.80 -40.46 -60.19
C ALA A 633 -7.70 -41.51 -60.01
N ILE A 634 -6.48 -41.23 -60.45
CA ILE A 634 -5.33 -42.14 -60.25
C ILE A 634 -5.04 -42.33 -58.75
N GLY A 635 -5.08 -41.24 -57.96
CA GLY A 635 -4.93 -41.29 -56.52
C GLY A 635 -6.04 -42.06 -55.79
N ALA A 636 -7.22 -42.15 -56.39
CA ALA A 636 -8.36 -42.91 -55.88
C ALA A 636 -8.44 -44.34 -56.47
N ASP A 637 -7.33 -44.89 -56.98
CA ASP A 637 -7.19 -46.24 -57.54
C ASP A 637 -8.03 -46.53 -58.80
N PHE A 638 -8.37 -45.49 -59.59
CA PHE A 638 -8.95 -45.71 -60.90
C PHE A 638 -7.88 -46.25 -61.86
N SER A 639 -8.29 -47.21 -62.70
CA SER A 639 -7.56 -47.49 -63.92
C SER A 639 -7.46 -46.23 -64.78
N LYS A 640 -6.36 -46.08 -65.54
CA LYS A 640 -6.14 -44.90 -66.41
C LYS A 640 -7.27 -44.70 -67.42
N GLN A 641 -7.91 -45.78 -67.86
CA GLN A 641 -9.03 -45.77 -68.80
C GLN A 641 -10.35 -45.33 -68.15
N ALA A 642 -10.63 -45.75 -66.90
CA ALA A 642 -11.76 -45.23 -66.15
C ALA A 642 -11.57 -43.75 -65.78
N ALA A 643 -10.34 -43.34 -65.45
CA ALA A 643 -10.00 -41.93 -65.25
C ALA A 643 -10.26 -41.10 -66.51
N ALA A 644 -9.82 -41.57 -67.68
CA ALA A 644 -10.11 -40.93 -68.97
C ALA A 644 -11.60 -40.82 -69.28
N ALA A 645 -12.39 -41.84 -68.93
CA ALA A 645 -13.84 -41.84 -69.12
C ALA A 645 -14.54 -40.73 -68.30
N LEU A 646 -14.06 -40.43 -67.08
CA LEU A 646 -14.55 -39.30 -66.30
C LEU A 646 -14.30 -37.96 -67.01
N LEU A 647 -13.14 -37.80 -67.63
CA LEU A 647 -12.75 -36.58 -68.35
C LEU A 647 -13.59 -36.38 -69.61
N GLY A 648 -13.81 -37.44 -70.40
CA GLY A 648 -14.66 -37.37 -71.60
C GLY A 648 -16.10 -36.96 -71.28
N ASN A 649 -16.64 -37.40 -70.13
CA ASN A 649 -17.95 -36.98 -69.66
C ASN A 649 -17.94 -35.54 -69.14
N ALA A 650 -17.00 -35.18 -68.28
CA ALA A 650 -16.84 -33.79 -67.79
C ALA A 650 -16.68 -32.78 -68.96
N GLN A 651 -16.05 -33.20 -70.06
CA GLN A 651 -15.96 -32.39 -71.27
C GLN A 651 -17.31 -32.13 -71.92
N GLY A 652 -18.14 -33.17 -72.04
CA GLY A 652 -19.47 -33.05 -72.62
C GLY A 652 -20.43 -32.23 -71.76
N GLU A 653 -20.28 -32.29 -70.44
CA GLU A 653 -21.17 -31.60 -69.50
C GLU A 653 -20.82 -30.13 -69.27
N SER A 654 -19.53 -29.81 -69.09
CA SER A 654 -19.15 -28.45 -68.63
C SER A 654 -17.79 -27.95 -69.09
N ASP A 655 -17.09 -28.70 -69.95
CA ASP A 655 -15.66 -28.52 -70.21
C ASP A 655 -14.81 -28.51 -68.92
N ALA A 656 -15.16 -29.40 -67.99
CA ALA A 656 -14.59 -29.53 -66.65
C ALA A 656 -14.62 -28.21 -65.84
N ASN A 657 -15.56 -27.30 -66.12
CA ASN A 657 -15.70 -26.05 -65.40
C ASN A 657 -16.54 -26.26 -64.12
N PRO A 658 -15.95 -26.13 -62.91
CA PRO A 658 -16.66 -26.41 -61.67
C PRO A 658 -17.73 -25.36 -61.33
N THR A 659 -17.79 -24.23 -62.03
CA THR A 659 -18.81 -23.18 -61.83
C THR A 659 -19.75 -23.03 -63.01
N ALA A 660 -19.75 -23.97 -63.97
CA ALA A 660 -20.72 -23.95 -65.07
C ALA A 660 -22.14 -24.08 -64.52
N ASP A 661 -23.02 -23.17 -64.93
CA ASP A 661 -24.42 -23.09 -64.50
C ASP A 661 -25.31 -23.01 -65.75
N GLU A 662 -26.00 -24.10 -66.07
CA GLU A 662 -26.85 -24.19 -67.26
C GLU A 662 -28.07 -23.25 -67.20
N GLY A 663 -28.56 -22.97 -65.99
CA GLY A 663 -29.82 -22.24 -65.78
C GLY A 663 -29.65 -20.83 -65.26
N GLY A 664 -28.41 -20.39 -64.95
CA GLY A 664 -28.15 -19.16 -64.21
C GLY A 664 -28.81 -19.18 -62.82
N GLY A 665 -28.80 -20.33 -62.15
CA GLY A 665 -29.35 -20.52 -60.81
C GLY A 665 -30.85 -20.86 -60.77
N ARG A 666 -31.48 -21.14 -61.92
CA ARG A 666 -32.88 -21.57 -61.99
C ARG A 666 -33.06 -23.02 -61.49
N PRO A 667 -34.18 -23.36 -60.85
CA PRO A 667 -34.51 -24.74 -60.49
C PRO A 667 -34.61 -25.67 -61.70
N GLY A 668 -34.13 -26.91 -61.55
CA GLY A 668 -34.20 -27.94 -62.59
C GLY A 668 -33.10 -27.90 -63.66
N PHE A 669 -32.08 -27.05 -63.51
CA PHE A 669 -30.89 -26.99 -64.38
C PHE A 669 -29.63 -27.41 -63.63
N GLY A 670 -28.62 -27.93 -64.36
CA GLY A 670 -27.39 -28.46 -63.80
C GLY A 670 -26.40 -27.42 -63.29
N TYR A 671 -25.48 -27.86 -62.44
CA TYR A 671 -24.34 -27.07 -61.98
C TYR A 671 -23.07 -27.91 -61.84
N GLY A 672 -21.92 -27.37 -62.23
CA GLY A 672 -20.60 -27.94 -61.97
C GLY A 672 -20.07 -28.90 -63.05
N VAL A 673 -18.99 -29.61 -62.70
CA VAL A 673 -18.16 -30.44 -63.60
C VAL A 673 -18.99 -31.49 -64.35
N TRP A 674 -19.91 -32.16 -63.67
CA TRP A 674 -20.79 -33.19 -64.24
C TRP A 674 -22.28 -32.77 -64.20
N GLN A 675 -22.56 -31.45 -64.21
CA GLN A 675 -23.92 -30.89 -64.26
C GLN A 675 -24.94 -31.51 -63.27
N TRP A 676 -24.65 -31.39 -61.96
CA TRP A 676 -25.51 -31.91 -60.89
C TRP A 676 -26.91 -31.30 -60.95
N THR A 677 -27.92 -32.11 -61.24
CA THR A 677 -29.29 -31.64 -61.50
C THR A 677 -30.29 -32.26 -60.54
N ASP A 678 -31.13 -31.42 -59.93
CA ASP A 678 -32.30 -31.88 -59.17
C ASP A 678 -33.42 -32.26 -60.14
N SER A 679 -33.57 -33.56 -60.39
CA SER A 679 -34.56 -34.09 -61.34
C SER A 679 -36.02 -33.82 -60.92
N SER A 680 -36.29 -33.43 -59.66
CA SER A 680 -37.65 -33.02 -59.25
C SER A 680 -37.96 -31.56 -59.60
N GLY A 681 -36.96 -30.79 -60.04
CA GLY A 681 -37.08 -29.35 -60.31
C GLY A 681 -37.30 -28.50 -59.06
N ALA A 682 -37.06 -29.03 -57.86
CA ALA A 682 -37.34 -28.34 -56.60
C ALA A 682 -36.24 -27.34 -56.24
N SER A 683 -35.01 -27.56 -56.69
CA SER A 683 -33.86 -26.70 -56.41
C SER A 683 -32.99 -26.48 -57.65
N SER A 684 -32.17 -25.42 -57.63
CA SER A 684 -31.14 -25.23 -58.65
C SER A 684 -30.02 -26.25 -58.48
N GLY A 685 -29.33 -26.60 -59.55
CA GLY A 685 -28.24 -27.58 -59.52
C GLY A 685 -27.19 -27.27 -58.46
N ARG A 686 -26.86 -25.99 -58.25
CA ARG A 686 -25.90 -25.57 -57.21
C ARG A 686 -26.40 -25.87 -55.79
N VAL A 687 -27.68 -25.59 -55.51
CA VAL A 687 -28.28 -25.85 -54.20
C VAL A 687 -28.40 -27.36 -53.97
N TYR A 688 -28.81 -28.10 -54.99
CA TYR A 688 -28.88 -29.55 -54.96
C TYR A 688 -27.52 -30.18 -54.66
N MET A 689 -26.48 -29.75 -55.39
CA MET A 689 -25.10 -30.20 -55.19
C MET A 689 -24.61 -29.88 -53.78
N ILE A 690 -24.84 -28.67 -53.25
CA ILE A 690 -24.45 -28.31 -51.87
C ILE A 690 -25.17 -29.18 -50.83
N ASN A 691 -26.45 -29.49 -51.05
CA ASN A 691 -27.20 -30.38 -50.16
C ASN A 691 -26.62 -31.80 -50.17
N LEU A 692 -26.23 -32.30 -51.33
CA LEU A 692 -25.54 -33.59 -51.45
C LEU A 692 -24.14 -33.55 -50.81
N MET A 693 -23.37 -32.48 -51.01
CA MET A 693 -22.07 -32.28 -50.34
C MET A 693 -22.23 -32.28 -48.82
N THR A 694 -23.27 -31.61 -48.32
CA THR A 694 -23.59 -31.60 -46.89
C THR A 694 -23.87 -33.01 -46.37
N ARG A 695 -24.65 -33.83 -47.10
CA ARG A 695 -24.91 -35.23 -46.75
C ARG A 695 -23.67 -36.12 -46.84
N ALA A 696 -22.80 -35.83 -47.79
CA ALA A 696 -21.52 -36.50 -47.98
C ALA A 696 -20.45 -36.12 -46.96
N GLY A 697 -20.71 -35.09 -46.13
CA GLY A 697 -19.70 -34.51 -45.25
C GLY A 697 -18.60 -33.74 -45.99
N VAL A 698 -18.82 -33.39 -47.26
CA VAL A 698 -17.90 -32.59 -48.08
C VAL A 698 -18.09 -31.13 -47.72
N THR A 699 -17.13 -30.58 -46.99
CA THR A 699 -17.13 -29.16 -46.58
C THR A 699 -16.27 -28.28 -47.48
N ASP A 700 -15.64 -28.87 -48.50
CA ASP A 700 -14.83 -28.15 -49.50
C ASP A 700 -15.69 -27.15 -50.27
N ASN A 701 -15.07 -26.11 -50.84
CA ASN A 701 -15.79 -25.11 -51.63
C ASN A 701 -16.50 -25.80 -52.83
N PRO A 702 -17.85 -25.72 -52.92
CA PRO A 702 -18.63 -26.40 -53.96
C PRO A 702 -18.20 -26.02 -55.38
N ASP A 703 -17.61 -24.85 -55.54
CA ASP A 703 -17.19 -24.28 -56.82
C ASP A 703 -15.79 -24.79 -57.27
N THR A 704 -15.30 -25.87 -56.67
CA THR A 704 -14.00 -26.47 -56.98
C THR A 704 -14.11 -27.91 -57.48
N ILE A 705 -13.20 -28.28 -58.38
CA ILE A 705 -13.08 -29.66 -58.89
C ILE A 705 -12.86 -30.65 -57.73
N THR A 706 -12.05 -30.29 -56.73
CA THR A 706 -11.77 -31.16 -55.58
C THR A 706 -13.05 -31.50 -54.81
N ALA A 707 -13.88 -30.50 -54.50
CA ALA A 707 -15.14 -30.72 -53.79
C ALA A 707 -16.08 -31.62 -54.58
N GLN A 708 -16.22 -31.34 -55.88
CA GLN A 708 -17.14 -32.08 -56.75
C GLN A 708 -16.66 -33.50 -57.03
N PHE A 709 -15.35 -33.73 -57.09
CA PHE A 709 -14.78 -35.08 -57.20
C PHE A 709 -14.97 -35.88 -55.90
N LYS A 710 -14.78 -35.26 -54.73
CA LYS A 710 -15.12 -35.90 -53.44
C LYS A 710 -16.60 -36.25 -53.36
N LEU A 711 -17.47 -35.34 -53.84
CA LEU A 711 -18.90 -35.61 -53.96
C LEU A 711 -19.16 -36.77 -54.93
N LEU A 712 -18.51 -36.82 -56.09
CA LEU A 712 -18.62 -37.92 -57.05
C LEU A 712 -18.29 -39.27 -56.40
N MET A 713 -17.16 -39.33 -55.68
CA MET A 713 -16.72 -40.55 -54.99
C MET A 713 -17.71 -41.03 -53.92
N TRP A 714 -18.41 -40.11 -53.25
CA TRP A 714 -19.45 -40.46 -52.30
C TRP A 714 -20.78 -40.79 -52.99
N HIS A 715 -21.26 -39.93 -53.88
CA HIS A 715 -22.62 -40.01 -54.40
C HIS A 715 -22.81 -41.15 -55.40
N SER A 716 -21.78 -41.47 -56.19
CA SER A 716 -21.82 -42.59 -57.14
C SER A 716 -22.27 -43.91 -56.49
N PRO A 717 -21.59 -44.43 -55.44
CA PRO A 717 -22.06 -45.63 -54.75
C PRO A 717 -23.29 -45.38 -53.85
N ASN A 718 -23.60 -44.13 -53.50
CA ASN A 718 -24.73 -43.74 -52.64
C ASN A 718 -25.91 -43.18 -53.46
N GLY A 719 -26.32 -43.91 -54.49
CA GLY A 719 -27.60 -43.71 -55.17
C GLY A 719 -27.55 -43.02 -56.53
N GLN A 720 -26.43 -42.43 -56.95
CA GLN A 720 -26.32 -41.85 -58.30
C GLN A 720 -25.98 -42.90 -59.38
N TRP A 721 -25.22 -43.94 -59.06
CA TRP A 721 -24.92 -45.02 -60.01
C TRP A 721 -26.04 -46.06 -60.04
N ILE A 722 -26.76 -46.13 -61.16
CA ILE A 722 -27.85 -47.10 -61.37
C ILE A 722 -27.39 -48.05 -62.48
N ALA A 723 -27.09 -49.30 -62.10
CA ALA A 723 -26.64 -50.30 -63.05
C ALA A 723 -27.73 -50.63 -64.09
N THR A 724 -27.39 -50.50 -65.36
CA THR A 724 -28.14 -51.10 -66.46
C THR A 724 -27.88 -52.61 -66.53
N SER A 725 -28.59 -53.34 -67.40
CA SER A 725 -28.43 -54.80 -67.56
C SER A 725 -27.06 -55.24 -68.12
N SER A 726 -26.16 -54.30 -68.44
CA SER A 726 -24.84 -54.55 -69.02
C SER A 726 -23.72 -54.18 -68.05
N TYR A 727 -22.63 -54.97 -68.08
CA TYR A 727 -21.44 -54.76 -67.26
C TYR A 727 -20.79 -53.38 -67.55
N PRO A 728 -20.33 -52.62 -66.54
CA PRO A 728 -20.19 -52.92 -65.10
C PRO A 728 -21.46 -52.67 -64.27
N TYR A 729 -21.66 -53.49 -63.23
CA TYR A 729 -22.85 -53.45 -62.37
C TYR A 729 -22.68 -52.60 -61.09
N SER A 730 -21.49 -52.04 -60.86
CA SER A 730 -21.20 -51.24 -59.66
C SER A 730 -20.12 -50.18 -59.93
N TRP A 731 -20.10 -49.16 -59.07
CA TRP A 731 -19.08 -48.10 -59.08
C TRP A 731 -17.66 -48.66 -58.96
N THR A 732 -17.43 -49.60 -58.04
CA THR A 732 -16.11 -50.23 -57.86
C THR A 732 -15.65 -51.00 -59.10
N GLN A 733 -16.56 -51.70 -59.79
CA GLN A 733 -16.22 -52.37 -61.05
C GLN A 733 -15.88 -51.35 -62.14
N PHE A 734 -16.61 -50.23 -62.21
CA PHE A 734 -16.31 -49.14 -63.14
C PHE A 734 -14.88 -48.59 -62.95
N MET A 735 -14.45 -48.33 -61.71
CA MET A 735 -13.10 -47.81 -61.41
C MET A 735 -11.97 -48.67 -62.01
N THR A 736 -12.20 -49.99 -62.12
CA THR A 736 -11.20 -50.95 -62.60
C THR A 736 -11.25 -51.23 -64.11
N LEU A 737 -12.15 -50.59 -64.87
CA LEU A 737 -12.33 -50.87 -66.30
C LEU A 737 -11.15 -50.43 -67.17
N THR A 738 -10.57 -51.37 -67.91
CA THR A 738 -9.41 -51.12 -68.77
C THR A 738 -9.74 -50.84 -70.24
N ASN A 739 -11.01 -50.86 -70.64
CA ASN A 739 -11.46 -50.46 -71.98
C ASN A 739 -12.13 -49.08 -71.95
N ILE A 740 -11.55 -48.09 -72.64
CA ILE A 740 -11.99 -46.69 -72.62
C ILE A 740 -13.43 -46.53 -73.14
N ASN A 741 -13.78 -47.20 -74.24
CA ASN A 741 -15.12 -47.13 -74.82
C ASN A 741 -16.16 -47.71 -73.86
N THR A 742 -15.89 -48.90 -73.31
CA THR A 742 -16.78 -49.53 -72.31
C THR A 742 -16.91 -48.67 -71.06
N ALA A 743 -15.82 -48.12 -70.52
CA ALA A 743 -15.85 -47.26 -69.34
C ALA A 743 -16.64 -45.97 -69.60
N THR A 744 -16.44 -45.34 -70.75
CA THR A 744 -17.12 -44.08 -71.09
C THR A 744 -18.61 -44.28 -71.26
N GLN A 745 -19.02 -45.30 -72.02
CA GLN A 745 -20.44 -45.61 -72.21
C GLN A 745 -21.10 -46.11 -70.92
N ALA A 746 -20.37 -46.81 -70.05
CA ALA A 746 -20.87 -47.19 -68.73
C ALA A 746 -21.17 -45.98 -67.85
N PHE A 747 -20.30 -44.96 -67.85
CA PHE A 747 -20.53 -43.73 -67.09
C PHE A 747 -21.74 -42.97 -67.66
N VAL A 748 -21.85 -42.83 -68.99
CA VAL A 748 -23.03 -42.22 -69.64
C VAL A 748 -24.31 -42.95 -69.26
N ALA A 749 -24.33 -44.28 -69.37
CA ALA A 749 -25.54 -45.08 -69.17
C ALA A 749 -25.94 -45.23 -67.69
N ASN A 750 -24.98 -45.33 -66.78
CA ASN A 750 -25.25 -45.67 -65.38
C ASN A 750 -25.16 -44.47 -64.43
N PHE A 751 -24.40 -43.42 -64.76
CA PHE A 751 -24.26 -42.21 -63.95
C PHE A 751 -25.08 -41.04 -64.52
N GLU A 752 -24.81 -40.63 -65.77
CA GLU A 752 -25.42 -39.43 -66.36
C GLU A 752 -26.88 -39.64 -66.77
N ARG A 753 -27.18 -40.79 -67.38
CA ARG A 753 -28.51 -41.15 -67.92
C ARG A 753 -29.17 -40.03 -68.75
N PRO A 754 -28.48 -39.51 -69.79
CA PRO A 754 -29.03 -38.46 -70.64
C PRO A 754 -30.16 -38.99 -71.55
N LEU A 755 -31.00 -38.08 -72.05
CA LEU A 755 -32.11 -38.41 -72.96
C LEU A 755 -31.63 -39.00 -74.29
N ASN A 756 -30.46 -38.58 -74.77
CA ASN A 756 -29.83 -39.04 -76.01
C ASN A 756 -28.49 -39.71 -75.72
N GLY A 757 -28.09 -40.66 -76.56
CA GLY A 757 -26.75 -41.26 -76.47
C GLY A 757 -25.66 -40.27 -76.88
N HIS A 758 -24.49 -40.35 -76.24
CA HIS A 758 -23.34 -39.47 -76.48
C HIS A 758 -22.07 -40.28 -76.85
N PRO A 759 -22.01 -40.87 -78.06
CA PRO A 759 -20.84 -41.62 -78.51
C PRO A 759 -19.57 -40.77 -78.59
N GLU A 760 -19.69 -39.47 -78.87
CA GLU A 760 -18.59 -38.51 -78.99
C GLU A 760 -17.72 -38.41 -77.73
N ARG A 761 -18.29 -38.66 -76.54
CA ARG A 761 -17.55 -38.65 -75.27
C ARG A 761 -16.44 -39.69 -75.23
N SER A 762 -16.58 -40.78 -75.97
CA SER A 762 -15.55 -41.83 -76.06
C SER A 762 -14.32 -41.37 -76.83
N THR A 763 -14.52 -40.56 -77.87
CA THR A 763 -13.43 -39.91 -78.61
C THR A 763 -12.66 -38.95 -77.70
N TRP A 764 -13.36 -38.11 -76.95
CA TRP A 764 -12.71 -37.17 -76.01
C TRP A 764 -11.99 -37.88 -74.87
N ALA A 765 -12.56 -38.95 -74.32
CA ALA A 765 -11.89 -39.78 -73.33
C ALA A 765 -10.57 -40.35 -73.89
N GLN A 766 -10.57 -40.83 -75.13
CA GLN A 766 -9.36 -41.34 -75.79
C GLN A 766 -8.30 -40.23 -75.98
N GLU A 767 -8.71 -39.01 -76.31
CA GLU A 767 -7.81 -37.86 -76.45
C GLU A 767 -7.14 -37.50 -75.11
N TRP A 768 -7.91 -37.41 -74.02
CA TRP A 768 -7.36 -37.13 -72.69
C TRP A 768 -6.46 -38.26 -72.18
N TYR A 769 -6.82 -39.51 -72.44
CA TYR A 769 -5.97 -40.65 -72.12
C TYR A 769 -4.61 -40.51 -72.80
N ASN A 770 -4.59 -40.28 -74.11
CA ASN A 770 -3.34 -40.13 -74.87
C ASN A 770 -2.50 -38.96 -74.34
N LYS A 771 -3.14 -37.91 -73.85
CA LYS A 771 -2.47 -36.73 -73.31
C LYS A 771 -1.81 -36.95 -71.94
N PHE A 772 -2.41 -37.76 -71.07
CA PHE A 772 -1.99 -37.86 -69.66
C PHE A 772 -1.39 -39.21 -69.25
N VAL A 773 -1.59 -40.27 -70.03
CA VAL A 773 -1.19 -41.65 -69.67
C VAL A 773 0.28 -41.82 -69.26
N ASN A 774 1.19 -41.02 -69.86
CA ASN A 774 2.64 -41.08 -69.65
C ASN A 774 3.19 -39.97 -68.74
N LEU A 775 2.32 -39.13 -68.18
CA LEU A 775 2.74 -38.07 -67.26
C LEU A 775 2.68 -38.58 -65.82
N GLU A 776 3.65 -38.17 -65.00
CA GLU A 776 3.70 -38.50 -63.57
C GLU A 776 3.35 -37.27 -62.72
N THR A 777 2.70 -37.50 -61.58
CA THR A 777 2.42 -36.44 -60.61
C THR A 777 3.75 -35.99 -59.95
N PRO A 778 4.21 -34.74 -60.13
CA PRO A 778 5.50 -34.31 -59.59
C PRO A 778 5.52 -34.42 -58.07
N SER A 779 6.46 -35.17 -57.48
CA SER A 779 6.56 -35.36 -56.03
C SER A 779 6.87 -34.04 -55.31
N GLY A 780 5.95 -33.57 -54.47
CA GLY A 780 6.13 -32.34 -53.71
C GLY A 780 7.11 -32.51 -52.54
N GLY A 781 8.31 -31.92 -52.63
CA GLY A 781 9.14 -31.56 -51.48
C GLY A 781 10.57 -32.14 -51.49
N GLY A 782 11.57 -31.25 -51.41
CA GLY A 782 13.01 -31.52 -51.56
C GLY A 782 13.60 -32.72 -50.80
N GLY A 783 14.76 -33.20 -51.25
CA GLY A 783 15.43 -34.44 -50.81
C GLY A 783 15.79 -34.58 -49.32
N TYR A 784 16.42 -35.71 -48.99
CA TYR A 784 16.80 -36.12 -47.64
C TYR A 784 17.84 -35.19 -46.98
N ILE A 785 17.77 -35.02 -45.67
CA ILE A 785 18.75 -34.24 -44.88
C ILE A 785 19.60 -35.16 -43.99
N ALA A 786 20.76 -34.67 -43.55
CA ALA A 786 21.54 -35.34 -42.52
C ALA A 786 20.72 -35.46 -41.22
N PRO A 787 20.73 -36.62 -40.55
CA PRO A 787 19.86 -36.91 -39.41
C PRO A 787 20.43 -36.40 -38.07
N ILE A 788 21.55 -35.68 -38.08
CA ILE A 788 22.12 -34.99 -36.91
C ILE A 788 22.65 -33.63 -37.37
N SER A 789 22.76 -32.68 -36.44
CA SER A 789 23.32 -31.36 -36.75
C SER A 789 24.83 -31.43 -37.04
N SER A 790 25.35 -30.42 -37.73
CA SER A 790 26.80 -30.22 -37.91
C SER A 790 27.48 -29.75 -36.60
N PRO A 791 28.79 -30.00 -36.43
CA PRO A 791 29.67 -30.77 -37.32
C PRO A 791 29.35 -32.26 -37.33
N ILE A 792 29.39 -32.88 -38.50
CA ILE A 792 29.20 -34.34 -38.65
C ILE A 792 30.55 -34.96 -38.99
N THR A 793 30.94 -35.96 -38.21
CA THR A 793 32.08 -36.83 -38.53
C THR A 793 31.55 -38.23 -38.83
N VAL A 794 31.89 -38.76 -40.00
CA VAL A 794 31.64 -40.16 -40.35
C VAL A 794 32.76 -41.00 -39.75
N THR A 795 32.42 -41.86 -38.81
CA THR A 795 33.38 -42.71 -38.08
C THR A 795 33.52 -44.10 -38.70
N SER A 796 32.50 -44.56 -39.42
CA SER A 796 32.54 -45.78 -40.22
C SER A 796 31.61 -45.64 -41.42
N GLU A 797 32.13 -45.92 -42.62
CA GLU A 797 31.35 -45.97 -43.86
C GLU A 797 30.56 -47.28 -43.98
N MET A 798 29.59 -47.33 -44.89
CA MET A 798 28.92 -48.57 -45.29
C MET A 798 29.87 -49.45 -46.11
N GLY A 799 29.90 -50.75 -45.85
CA GLY A 799 30.73 -51.71 -46.58
C GLY A 799 31.46 -52.74 -45.70
N TRP A 800 32.35 -53.51 -46.31
CA TRP A 800 33.17 -54.49 -45.58
C TRP A 800 34.21 -53.80 -44.69
N ARG A 801 34.20 -54.12 -43.40
CA ARG A 801 35.15 -53.60 -42.41
C ARG A 801 35.61 -54.70 -41.45
N THR A 802 36.69 -54.43 -40.71
CA THR A 802 37.02 -55.22 -39.51
C THR A 802 36.14 -54.73 -38.37
N SER A 803 35.36 -55.63 -37.78
CA SER A 803 34.43 -55.33 -36.69
C SER A 803 35.19 -54.75 -35.49
N PRO A 804 34.85 -53.53 -35.03
CA PRO A 804 35.49 -52.94 -33.84
C PRO A 804 35.11 -53.65 -32.54
N ILE A 805 34.12 -54.55 -32.58
CA ILE A 805 33.59 -55.27 -31.42
C ILE A 805 34.14 -56.70 -31.38
N THR A 806 34.18 -57.39 -32.52
CA THR A 806 34.55 -58.82 -32.58
C THR A 806 35.93 -59.08 -33.20
N GLY A 807 36.51 -58.11 -33.90
CA GLY A 807 37.76 -58.27 -34.65
C GLY A 807 37.64 -59.10 -35.94
N ALA A 808 36.46 -59.65 -36.24
CA ALA A 808 36.20 -60.39 -37.47
C ALA A 808 35.83 -59.47 -38.65
N GLN A 809 35.94 -59.96 -39.88
CA GLN A 809 35.48 -59.24 -41.06
C GLN A 809 33.93 -59.26 -41.13
N GLU A 810 33.29 -58.10 -41.18
CA GLU A 810 31.83 -57.96 -41.24
C GLU A 810 31.40 -56.91 -42.29
N PHE A 811 30.17 -57.04 -42.80
CA PHE A 811 29.58 -56.02 -43.67
C PHE A 811 28.76 -55.04 -42.83
N HIS A 812 29.19 -53.78 -42.82
CA HIS A 812 28.49 -52.69 -42.16
C HIS A 812 27.38 -52.14 -43.07
N ASN A 813 26.12 -52.39 -42.70
CA ASN A 813 24.93 -52.06 -43.49
C ASN A 813 24.36 -50.66 -43.20
N ALA A 814 25.20 -49.75 -42.73
CA ALA A 814 24.84 -48.41 -42.30
C ALA A 814 26.04 -47.46 -42.40
N MET A 815 25.86 -46.23 -41.95
CA MET A 815 26.95 -45.28 -41.72
C MET A 815 26.90 -44.78 -40.27
N ASP A 816 28.08 -44.74 -39.62
CA ASP A 816 28.21 -44.36 -38.21
C ASP A 816 28.57 -42.88 -38.09
N LEU A 817 27.66 -42.08 -37.54
CA LEU A 817 27.74 -40.63 -37.48
C LEU A 817 27.93 -40.13 -36.04
N VAL A 818 28.84 -39.18 -35.85
CA VAL A 818 29.03 -38.48 -34.56
C VAL A 818 29.09 -36.97 -34.76
N ASN A 819 28.68 -36.23 -33.73
CA ASN A 819 28.78 -34.76 -33.65
C ASN A 819 29.52 -34.33 -32.36
N GLY A 820 30.38 -35.19 -31.81
CA GLY A 820 31.13 -34.92 -30.58
C GLY A 820 30.31 -34.76 -29.29
N ASN A 821 28.98 -34.61 -29.37
CA ASN A 821 28.06 -34.59 -28.24
C ASN A 821 27.30 -35.94 -28.15
N PRO A 822 27.41 -36.67 -27.03
CA PRO A 822 26.83 -38.01 -26.88
C PRO A 822 25.29 -38.01 -26.82
N THR A 823 24.65 -36.85 -26.69
CA THR A 823 23.18 -36.70 -26.67
C THR A 823 22.66 -35.86 -27.84
N THR A 824 23.37 -35.85 -28.97
CA THR A 824 22.94 -35.10 -30.16
C THR A 824 21.53 -35.52 -30.61
N PRO A 825 20.62 -34.55 -30.83
CA PRO A 825 19.32 -34.81 -31.44
C PRO A 825 19.42 -35.56 -32.77
N ILE A 826 18.65 -36.65 -32.88
CA ILE A 826 18.46 -37.39 -34.12
C ILE A 826 17.21 -36.85 -34.79
N LEU A 827 17.32 -36.44 -36.04
CA LEU A 827 16.25 -35.86 -36.86
C LEU A 827 15.80 -36.86 -37.93
N ALA A 828 14.51 -36.85 -38.25
CA ALA A 828 13.96 -37.55 -39.39
C ALA A 828 14.56 -37.00 -40.69
N SER A 829 15.22 -37.86 -41.46
CA SER A 829 15.90 -37.47 -42.70
C SER A 829 14.92 -37.07 -43.83
N GLY A 830 13.66 -37.52 -43.75
CA GLY A 830 12.60 -37.22 -44.71
C GLY A 830 11.21 -37.27 -44.06
N ASP A 831 10.20 -36.72 -44.73
CA ASP A 831 8.79 -36.85 -44.33
C ASP A 831 8.36 -38.31 -44.43
N GLY A 832 7.68 -38.84 -43.43
CA GLY A 832 7.25 -40.24 -43.48
C GLY A 832 6.49 -40.71 -42.24
N GLN A 833 6.13 -41.99 -42.21
CA GLN A 833 5.45 -42.64 -41.09
C GLN A 833 6.43 -43.55 -40.35
N VAL A 834 6.49 -43.45 -39.03
CA VAL A 834 7.26 -44.36 -38.17
C VAL A 834 6.64 -45.75 -38.24
N VAL A 835 7.40 -46.73 -38.71
CA VAL A 835 6.98 -48.14 -38.83
C VAL A 835 7.61 -49.03 -37.77
N GLN A 836 8.66 -48.56 -37.09
CA GLN A 836 9.31 -49.25 -35.97
C GLN A 836 9.82 -48.21 -34.96
N ALA A 837 9.62 -48.46 -33.67
CA ALA A 837 10.15 -47.68 -32.55
C ALA A 837 10.20 -48.56 -31.31
N GLY A 838 11.39 -48.88 -30.78
CA GLY A 838 11.49 -49.71 -29.57
C GLY A 838 12.92 -50.08 -29.16
N SER A 839 13.04 -50.76 -28.03
CA SER A 839 14.32 -51.18 -27.43
C SER A 839 14.73 -52.61 -27.79
N ASN A 840 16.03 -52.89 -27.69
CA ASN A 840 16.66 -54.20 -27.88
C ASN A 840 16.30 -54.91 -29.20
N TYR A 841 16.17 -54.13 -30.29
CA TYR A 841 15.81 -54.70 -31.58
C TYR A 841 16.97 -55.53 -32.15
N TYR A 842 16.72 -56.83 -32.38
CA TYR A 842 17.69 -57.84 -32.83
C TYR A 842 18.99 -57.96 -32.01
N ASN A 843 19.00 -57.52 -30.74
CA ASN A 843 20.17 -57.50 -29.84
C ASN A 843 21.33 -56.59 -30.25
N TRP A 844 21.47 -56.20 -31.51
CA TRP A 844 22.61 -55.43 -32.01
C TRP A 844 22.30 -53.96 -32.32
N TYR A 845 21.04 -53.57 -32.52
CA TYR A 845 20.67 -52.17 -32.79
C TYR A 845 20.41 -51.33 -31.54
N GLY A 846 20.27 -51.96 -30.37
CA GLY A 846 19.80 -51.27 -29.17
C GLY A 846 18.41 -50.67 -29.36
N ASN A 847 18.25 -49.40 -29.02
CA ASN A 847 17.03 -48.64 -29.32
C ASN A 847 17.02 -48.20 -30.78
N TYR A 848 15.92 -48.49 -31.48
CA TYR A 848 15.83 -48.38 -32.93
C TYR A 848 14.52 -47.77 -33.40
N THR A 849 14.62 -46.85 -34.37
CA THR A 849 13.48 -46.22 -35.07
C THR A 849 13.59 -46.44 -36.58
N VAL A 850 12.47 -46.70 -37.27
CA VAL A 850 12.41 -46.77 -38.75
C VAL A 850 11.24 -45.95 -39.28
N ILE A 851 11.48 -45.18 -40.34
CA ILE A 851 10.48 -44.32 -41.00
C ILE A 851 10.29 -44.77 -42.46
N LYS A 852 9.03 -44.91 -42.91
CA LYS A 852 8.62 -45.13 -44.30
C LYS A 852 8.28 -43.80 -44.97
N HIS A 853 8.86 -43.53 -46.14
CA HIS A 853 8.69 -42.28 -46.88
C HIS A 853 7.70 -42.42 -48.05
N ALA A 854 7.19 -41.27 -48.53
CA ALA A 854 6.19 -41.23 -49.60
C ALA A 854 6.74 -41.68 -50.98
N ASP A 855 8.06 -41.62 -51.16
CA ASP A 855 8.77 -42.13 -52.34
C ASP A 855 9.01 -43.66 -52.30
N GLY A 856 8.61 -44.33 -51.22
CA GLY A 856 8.74 -45.77 -51.03
C GLY A 856 10.01 -46.23 -50.30
N LEU A 857 10.94 -45.34 -49.97
CA LEU A 857 12.16 -45.67 -49.22
C LEU A 857 11.93 -45.70 -47.71
N TYR A 858 12.90 -46.28 -46.98
CA TYR A 858 12.91 -46.36 -45.53
C TYR A 858 14.24 -45.84 -44.96
N THR A 859 14.17 -45.12 -43.84
CA THR A 859 15.35 -44.71 -43.05
C THR A 859 15.34 -45.32 -41.66
N GLY A 860 16.49 -45.83 -41.20
CA GLY A 860 16.66 -46.48 -39.89
C GLY A 860 17.68 -45.78 -39.00
N TYR A 861 17.41 -45.70 -37.70
CA TYR A 861 18.16 -44.92 -36.71
C TYR A 861 18.40 -45.75 -35.44
N ALA A 862 19.64 -46.20 -35.21
CA ALA A 862 19.98 -47.14 -34.13
C ALA A 862 20.88 -46.53 -33.04
N HIS A 863 21.10 -47.32 -31.98
CA HIS A 863 21.89 -46.98 -30.79
C HIS A 863 21.36 -45.80 -29.98
N GLN A 864 20.09 -45.44 -30.17
CA GLN A 864 19.50 -44.25 -29.55
C GLN A 864 19.56 -44.32 -28.02
N SER A 865 19.89 -43.23 -27.33
CA SER A 865 19.74 -43.18 -25.87
C SER A 865 18.28 -43.02 -25.47
N ARG A 866 17.49 -42.37 -26.33
CA ARG A 866 16.06 -42.12 -26.16
C ARG A 866 15.35 -42.13 -27.51
N ILE A 867 14.14 -42.69 -27.55
CA ILE A 867 13.23 -42.64 -28.69
C ILE A 867 12.11 -41.66 -28.35
N ASP A 868 11.87 -40.69 -29.23
CA ASP A 868 10.88 -39.62 -29.02
C ASP A 868 9.60 -39.84 -29.84
N VAL A 869 9.52 -40.96 -30.57
CA VAL A 869 8.41 -41.28 -31.49
C VAL A 869 7.85 -42.68 -31.29
N SER A 870 6.64 -42.90 -31.79
CA SER A 870 5.91 -44.17 -31.68
C SER A 870 5.48 -44.71 -33.05
N VAL A 871 5.29 -46.02 -33.17
CA VAL A 871 4.83 -46.67 -34.41
C VAL A 871 3.46 -46.09 -34.83
N GLY A 872 3.32 -45.78 -36.13
CA GLY A 872 2.16 -45.13 -36.73
C GLY A 872 2.25 -43.61 -36.79
N GLN A 873 3.19 -42.99 -36.07
CA GLN A 873 3.37 -41.54 -36.04
C GLN A 873 3.91 -41.01 -37.37
N ASN A 874 3.22 -40.02 -37.95
CA ASN A 874 3.76 -39.27 -39.08
C ASN A 874 4.78 -38.24 -38.57
N VAL A 875 5.95 -38.23 -39.18
CA VAL A 875 7.06 -37.34 -38.86
C VAL A 875 7.44 -36.50 -40.07
N LYS A 876 7.87 -35.27 -39.80
CA LYS A 876 8.36 -34.34 -40.82
C LYS A 876 9.88 -34.38 -40.92
N LYS A 877 10.41 -34.16 -42.11
CA LYS A 877 11.85 -33.98 -42.34
C LYS A 877 12.41 -32.90 -41.40
N GLY A 878 13.47 -33.21 -40.67
CA GLY A 878 14.05 -32.34 -39.65
C GLY A 878 13.41 -32.43 -38.26
N GLN A 879 12.32 -33.19 -38.11
CA GLN A 879 11.71 -33.42 -36.79
C GLN A 879 12.61 -34.32 -35.95
N GLN A 880 12.86 -33.95 -34.70
CA GLN A 880 13.58 -34.81 -33.76
C GLN A 880 12.77 -36.09 -33.48
N ILE A 881 13.44 -37.23 -33.61
CA ILE A 881 12.86 -38.57 -33.41
C ILE A 881 13.51 -39.36 -32.29
N GLY A 882 14.60 -38.82 -31.72
CA GLY A 882 15.27 -39.41 -30.57
C GLY A 882 16.59 -38.70 -30.30
N LEU A 883 17.40 -39.28 -29.42
CA LEU A 883 18.75 -38.80 -29.14
C LEU A 883 19.79 -39.88 -29.46
N MET A 884 20.94 -39.44 -29.95
CA MET A 884 22.13 -40.26 -30.08
C MET A 884 22.48 -40.89 -28.73
N GLY A 885 23.05 -42.09 -28.77
CA GLY A 885 23.40 -42.81 -27.56
C GLY A 885 24.36 -43.94 -27.84
N ALA A 886 24.46 -44.83 -26.87
CA ALA A 886 25.33 -46.00 -26.91
C ALA A 886 24.57 -47.27 -26.47
N THR A 887 23.32 -47.44 -26.91
CA THR A 887 22.53 -48.63 -26.56
C THR A 887 22.84 -49.81 -27.48
N GLY A 888 22.97 -51.01 -26.93
CA GLY A 888 23.42 -52.20 -27.67
C GLY A 888 24.95 -52.38 -27.65
N PRO A 889 25.49 -53.35 -28.43
CA PRO A 889 26.92 -53.64 -28.46
C PRO A 889 27.64 -52.56 -29.28
N VAL A 890 28.15 -51.53 -28.60
CA VAL A 890 28.89 -50.41 -29.22
C VAL A 890 30.12 -50.05 -28.40
N THR A 891 31.11 -49.44 -29.05
CA THR A 891 32.36 -48.97 -28.41
C THR A 891 32.26 -47.53 -27.88
N GLY A 892 31.20 -46.79 -28.24
CA GLY A 892 30.93 -45.44 -27.75
C GLY A 892 29.70 -44.80 -28.42
N PRO A 893 29.26 -43.60 -27.98
CA PRO A 893 28.08 -42.94 -28.51
C PRO A 893 28.21 -42.52 -29.99
N HIS A 894 27.32 -43.03 -30.83
CA HIS A 894 27.20 -42.68 -32.25
C HIS A 894 25.80 -43.00 -32.78
N LEU A 895 25.46 -42.51 -33.97
CA LEU A 895 24.24 -42.89 -34.69
C LEU A 895 24.59 -43.85 -35.84
N HIS A 896 24.06 -45.07 -35.78
CA HIS A 896 24.09 -46.04 -36.88
C HIS A 896 22.87 -45.79 -37.78
N PHE A 897 23.10 -45.16 -38.95
CA PHE A 897 22.07 -44.64 -39.84
C PHE A 897 21.95 -45.42 -41.14
N GLN A 898 20.72 -45.82 -41.50
CA GLN A 898 20.45 -46.76 -42.60
C GLN A 898 19.46 -46.20 -43.63
N PHE A 899 19.63 -46.62 -44.88
CA PHE A 899 18.64 -46.50 -45.97
C PHE A 899 18.27 -47.89 -46.50
N MET A 900 16.98 -48.13 -46.76
CA MET A 900 16.47 -49.41 -47.29
C MET A 900 15.36 -49.17 -48.33
N ASP A 901 15.22 -50.07 -49.31
CA ASP A 901 14.10 -50.06 -50.27
C ASP A 901 12.86 -50.83 -49.79
N GLN A 902 13.01 -51.66 -48.76
CA GLN A 902 11.92 -52.31 -48.03
C GLN A 902 12.27 -52.42 -46.55
N TYR A 903 11.26 -52.63 -45.71
CA TYR A 903 11.45 -52.79 -44.27
C TYR A 903 12.17 -54.12 -43.92
N TRP A 904 13.36 -54.03 -43.32
CA TRP A 904 14.08 -55.18 -42.73
C TRP A 904 13.38 -55.63 -41.43
N PRO A 905 13.12 -56.94 -41.18
CA PRO A 905 13.87 -58.14 -41.59
C PRO A 905 13.41 -58.86 -42.88
N SER A 906 12.66 -58.21 -43.76
CA SER A 906 12.25 -58.84 -45.03
C SER A 906 13.48 -59.38 -45.79
N SER A 907 13.42 -60.63 -46.25
CA SER A 907 14.48 -61.24 -47.07
C SER A 907 14.72 -60.51 -48.41
N SER A 908 13.78 -59.63 -48.79
CA SER A 908 13.84 -58.80 -49.99
C SER A 908 14.33 -57.38 -49.74
N ALA A 909 14.65 -57.00 -48.50
CA ALA A 909 15.15 -55.67 -48.18
C ALA A 909 16.63 -55.53 -48.54
N HIS A 910 16.96 -54.51 -49.34
CA HIS A 910 18.33 -54.17 -49.69
C HIS A 910 18.71 -52.83 -49.05
N PHE A 911 19.88 -52.80 -48.41
CA PHE A 911 20.45 -51.57 -47.86
C PHE A 911 21.05 -50.70 -48.98
N LYS A 912 20.79 -49.40 -48.95
CA LYS A 912 21.36 -48.42 -49.88
C LYS A 912 22.38 -47.56 -49.16
N ASN A 913 23.38 -47.05 -49.88
CA ASN A 913 24.40 -46.21 -49.28
C ASN A 913 23.81 -44.82 -48.95
N PRO A 914 23.83 -44.36 -47.69
CA PRO A 914 23.32 -43.04 -47.34
C PRO A 914 23.97 -41.88 -48.12
N ARG A 915 25.21 -42.05 -48.62
CA ARG A 915 25.91 -41.03 -49.44
C ARG A 915 25.28 -40.78 -50.81
N ASP A 916 24.49 -41.72 -51.31
CA ASP A 916 23.77 -41.53 -52.59
C ASP A 916 22.63 -40.51 -52.45
N TYR A 917 22.16 -40.27 -51.23
CA TYR A 917 20.99 -39.45 -50.94
C TYR A 917 21.33 -38.18 -50.15
N ILE A 918 22.38 -38.19 -49.32
CA ILE A 918 22.75 -37.10 -48.43
C ILE A 918 24.26 -36.82 -48.52
N LYS A 919 24.61 -35.54 -48.57
CA LYS A 919 26.00 -35.08 -48.42
C LYS A 919 26.27 -34.81 -46.94
N PHE A 920 27.21 -35.56 -46.36
CA PHE A 920 27.64 -35.49 -44.97
C PHE A 920 28.94 -34.72 -44.81
#